data_AF-A0A1F5AFN0-F1
#
_entry.id   AF-A0A1F5AFN0-F1
#
_cell.length_a   1.000
_cell.length_b   1.000
_cell.length_c   1.000
_cell.angle_alpha   90.00
_cell.angle_beta   90.00
_cell.angle_gamma   90.00
#
_symmetry.space_group_name_H-M   'P 1'
#
loop_
_entity.id
_entity.type
_entity.pdbx_description
1 polymer ?
#
loop_
_entity_poly.entity_id
_entity_poly.type
_entity_poly.pdbx_seq_one_letter_code
_entity_poly.pdbx_strand_id
1 'polypeptide(L)'
;MTDPAYSGDVVRELEQRFRAASLFRPLRVRRHEPGQVLEYDIRGVWPSRPARVRLSIERHVGGGYAGQVYRVRVLHIESPEGPIEGLEPGRTCALKVLVPVSGFGRFIRNLLYGVGFQAPFAPQVNPDAARAGALWQKFIRRGAAERLGSERAVVDVLATLVDPVLGSCGELSEWVDGRLWRYEIDDNLFARLAWKPGRPAEGLGSPEYRKKRTFMRDLVGLMHDMGAHELARQYEWWTMKSQPNALKRLEADDDPERGLVAVDFRAGMALLPFLPQCPADFKLIVRGAARGSLVQFDRGDLGALEGHVSTRAAAFADMTGALEELKRADQAYRDSLPDIAHHHIRLITRPRLWTAIHGAWVRGWEIRRMADPEASGRLRKSRFAALLFLVLGLLPALTPILFLLKFPGRAAGLWILWLVPLLGPLVRRLWGRRDYRRHVGALLTKAGYLGRAFRGHVTEALIGWHRSGRVSEKRALTIARKPGLYILNRPLAVLPAGVHRFLTDKAYFKERLYLMFVKPFRLYFRPAVREKWLRDMVEEGRKNGMLSAADSAHILAQIDEPYIQKYLKSLAVHLATLFISETVFLTIAAIYILGHPELGWSQATLRAGLIIGAFNLLPVSPGSLVRGFYVLGLCIKEKNIKDYRLALPVSFFKIIGYLAFPLQMAYRFPELARFMAGHWATEAVHIVPVFGERGAWLEHAVFDAFYNYPLSLGIRIRKRDGLAAAGRPRWWAIPLAVLLGTGLLALLDSLFVRSAGRVPILKDVWWAAFLVPVGAGFLASLWSRRRRMGKRMVAGVTAGALVGLAYGAVNTVLTPLFPGLAATAGPVVLNSAPALTVLWKVFIFALLGIPGALLAETRPPSRGA
;
A
#
# COMPACT_ATOMS: atom_id res chain seq x y z
N MET A 1 7.20 -3.62 -2.85
CA MET A 1 8.44 -3.82 -2.06
C MET A 1 9.51 -4.38 -3.00
N THR A 2 10.44 -3.56 -3.46
CA THR A 2 11.65 -4.07 -4.13
C THR A 2 12.55 -4.70 -3.08
N ASP A 3 12.90 -5.97 -3.26
CA ASP A 3 13.86 -6.63 -2.38
C ASP A 3 15.19 -5.85 -2.41
N PRO A 4 15.85 -5.61 -1.26
CA PRO A 4 17.15 -4.96 -1.24
C PRO A 4 18.14 -5.77 -2.08
N ALA A 5 19.00 -5.09 -2.85
CA ALA A 5 20.06 -5.76 -3.62
C ALA A 5 20.93 -6.62 -2.69
N TYR A 6 21.11 -7.89 -3.05
CA TYR A 6 21.90 -8.88 -2.30
C TYR A 6 22.65 -9.78 -3.29
N SER A 7 23.72 -10.41 -2.83
CA SER A 7 24.51 -11.32 -3.66
C SER A 7 23.91 -12.73 -3.67
N GLY A 8 23.57 -13.20 -4.87
CA GLY A 8 23.14 -14.58 -5.10
C GLY A 8 24.26 -15.60 -4.77
N ASP A 9 25.52 -15.21 -4.92
CA ASP A 9 26.68 -16.08 -4.62
C ASP A 9 26.75 -16.44 -3.15
N VAL A 10 26.51 -15.47 -2.26
CA VAL A 10 26.46 -15.71 -0.83
C VAL A 10 25.31 -16.64 -0.47
N VAL A 11 24.15 -16.52 -1.12
CA VAL A 11 23.06 -17.47 -0.93
C VAL A 11 23.48 -18.86 -1.37
N ARG A 12 24.09 -19.02 -2.55
CA ARG A 12 24.60 -20.30 -3.05
C ARG A 12 25.62 -20.93 -2.10
N GLU A 13 26.55 -20.14 -1.57
CA GLU A 13 27.53 -20.63 -0.60
C GLU A 13 26.85 -21.10 0.70
N LEU A 14 25.87 -20.35 1.22
CA LEU A 14 25.09 -20.77 2.38
C LEU A 14 24.29 -22.05 2.07
N GLU A 15 23.71 -22.19 0.88
CA GLU A 15 23.03 -23.42 0.48
C GLU A 15 23.98 -24.62 0.41
N GLN A 16 25.18 -24.43 -0.14
CA GLN A 16 26.23 -25.46 -0.15
C GLN A 16 26.63 -25.87 1.27
N ARG A 17 26.83 -24.91 2.18
CA ARG A 17 27.11 -25.20 3.60
C ARG A 17 25.97 -25.94 4.29
N PHE A 18 24.71 -25.63 3.95
CA PHE A 18 23.56 -26.38 4.45
C PHE A 18 23.60 -27.83 3.94
N ARG A 19 23.87 -28.04 2.64
CA ARG A 19 23.99 -29.38 2.05
C ARG A 19 25.15 -30.17 2.67
N ALA A 20 26.29 -29.54 2.91
CA ALA A 20 27.46 -30.14 3.57
C ALA A 20 27.14 -30.62 5.01
N ALA A 21 26.21 -29.96 5.71
CA ALA A 21 25.75 -30.43 7.02
C ALA A 21 25.04 -31.79 6.98
N SER A 22 24.70 -32.31 5.79
CA SER A 22 24.14 -33.66 5.56
C SER A 22 22.93 -33.95 6.44
N LEU A 23 21.99 -33.00 6.51
CA LEU A 23 20.78 -33.13 7.29
C LEU A 23 19.77 -34.04 6.58
N PHE A 24 18.95 -34.75 7.36
CA PHE A 24 17.91 -35.64 6.83
C PHE A 24 16.72 -34.86 6.31
N ARG A 25 16.51 -33.63 6.81
CA ARG A 25 15.50 -32.72 6.28
C ARG A 25 16.08 -31.89 5.12
N PRO A 26 15.29 -31.57 4.09
CA PRO A 26 15.70 -30.65 3.05
C PRO A 26 15.78 -29.21 3.56
N LEU A 27 16.49 -28.38 2.80
CA LEU A 27 16.51 -26.93 2.96
C LEU A 27 15.10 -26.37 2.71
N ARG A 28 14.66 -25.43 3.55
CA ARG A 28 13.40 -24.71 3.32
C ARG A 28 13.62 -23.56 2.34
N VAL A 29 13.32 -23.83 1.07
CA VAL A 29 13.36 -22.82 0.00
C VAL A 29 12.11 -21.94 0.09
N ARG A 30 12.30 -20.62 0.13
CA ARG A 30 11.19 -19.62 0.14
C ARG A 30 10.97 -18.98 -1.22
N ARG A 31 12.04 -18.88 -2.00
CA ARG A 31 12.08 -18.36 -3.36
C ARG A 31 13.23 -19.04 -4.09
N HIS A 32 13.17 -19.05 -5.41
CA HIS A 32 14.27 -19.46 -6.26
C HIS A 32 15.25 -18.31 -6.49
N GLU A 33 16.48 -18.64 -6.86
CA GLU A 33 17.56 -17.66 -7.05
C GLU A 33 17.90 -17.44 -8.53
N PRO A 34 18.37 -16.24 -8.92
CA PRO A 34 18.92 -16.00 -10.25
C PRO A 34 20.02 -17.00 -10.63
N GLY A 35 20.02 -17.44 -11.89
CA GLY A 35 20.93 -18.44 -12.44
C GLY A 35 20.57 -19.89 -12.12
N GLN A 36 19.51 -20.13 -11.34
CA GLN A 36 19.01 -21.49 -11.11
C GLN A 36 18.29 -22.03 -12.35
N VAL A 37 18.57 -23.28 -12.70
CA VAL A 37 17.82 -24.03 -13.72
C VAL A 37 16.71 -24.82 -13.04
N LEU A 38 15.50 -24.65 -13.54
CA LEU A 38 14.28 -25.31 -13.08
C LEU A 38 13.75 -26.20 -14.19
N GLU A 39 13.17 -27.33 -13.80
CA GLU A 39 12.59 -28.29 -14.72
C GLU A 39 11.18 -28.61 -14.26
N TYR A 40 10.23 -28.50 -15.17
CA TYR A 40 8.81 -28.67 -14.88
C TYR A 40 8.11 -29.50 -15.94
N ASP A 41 7.21 -30.36 -15.49
CA ASP A 41 6.11 -30.85 -16.30
C ASP A 41 5.04 -29.76 -16.36
N ILE A 42 4.69 -29.36 -17.58
CA ILE A 42 3.76 -28.28 -17.87
C ILE A 42 2.62 -28.80 -18.74
N ARG A 43 1.49 -28.08 -18.69
CA ARG A 43 0.35 -28.32 -19.57
C ARG A 43 -0.08 -27.02 -20.21
N GLY A 44 -0.06 -26.96 -21.55
CA GLY A 44 -0.52 -25.82 -22.33
C GLY A 44 -1.96 -25.44 -21.96
N VAL A 45 -2.27 -24.15 -21.83
CA VAL A 45 -3.61 -23.71 -21.39
C VAL A 45 -4.66 -24.10 -22.42
N TRP A 46 -4.45 -23.69 -23.68
CA TRP A 46 -5.25 -24.16 -24.81
C TRP A 46 -4.40 -24.05 -26.09
N PRO A 47 -4.30 -25.11 -26.92
CA PRO A 47 -4.75 -26.49 -26.68
C PRO A 47 -4.10 -27.14 -25.45
N SER A 48 -4.77 -28.14 -24.87
CA SER A 48 -4.34 -28.84 -23.66
C SER A 48 -3.24 -29.89 -23.94
N ARG A 49 -2.02 -29.44 -24.27
CA ARG A 49 -0.88 -30.34 -24.57
C ARG A 49 0.08 -30.47 -23.38
N PRO A 50 0.52 -31.69 -23.00
CA PRO A 50 1.60 -31.88 -22.03
C PRO A 50 2.95 -31.54 -22.67
N ALA A 51 3.85 -30.96 -21.89
CA ALA A 51 5.24 -30.75 -22.28
C ALA A 51 6.15 -30.74 -21.05
N ARG A 52 7.45 -30.94 -21.26
CA ARG A 52 8.48 -30.78 -20.24
C ARG A 52 9.37 -29.61 -20.62
N VAL A 53 9.59 -28.69 -19.69
CA VAL A 53 10.34 -27.45 -19.96
C VAL A 53 11.50 -27.28 -19.00
N ARG A 54 12.64 -26.82 -19.52
CA ARG A 54 13.78 -26.35 -18.74
C ARG A 54 13.85 -24.83 -18.81
N LEU A 55 13.89 -24.20 -17.64
CA LEU A 55 13.85 -22.75 -17.48
C LEU A 55 15.08 -22.29 -16.70
N SER A 56 15.73 -21.22 -17.15
CA SER A 56 16.74 -20.51 -16.36
C SER A 56 16.13 -19.28 -15.73
N ILE A 57 16.32 -19.08 -14.44
CA ILE A 57 15.83 -17.89 -13.74
C ILE A 57 16.78 -16.72 -14.00
N GLU A 58 16.29 -15.69 -14.67
CA GLU A 58 17.07 -14.47 -14.89
C GLU A 58 16.99 -13.54 -13.67
N ARG A 59 15.78 -13.33 -13.14
CA ARG A 59 15.56 -12.52 -11.93
C ARG A 59 14.22 -12.78 -11.26
N HIS A 60 14.17 -12.56 -9.95
CA HIS A 60 12.92 -12.37 -9.21
C HIS A 60 12.41 -10.94 -9.45
N VAL A 61 11.18 -10.78 -9.91
CA VAL A 61 10.59 -9.48 -10.25
C VAL A 61 9.87 -8.87 -9.05
N GLY A 62 9.13 -9.69 -8.31
CA GLY A 62 8.39 -9.27 -7.13
C GLY A 62 7.41 -10.33 -6.65
N GLY A 63 6.79 -10.09 -5.50
CA GLY A 63 5.77 -10.98 -4.95
C GLY A 63 4.73 -10.23 -4.14
N GLY A 64 3.48 -10.68 -4.26
CA GLY A 64 2.32 -10.18 -3.54
C GLY A 64 1.58 -11.31 -2.84
N TYR A 65 0.33 -11.06 -2.45
CA TYR A 65 -0.52 -12.09 -1.84
C TYR A 65 -0.90 -13.22 -2.81
N ALA A 66 -1.01 -12.93 -4.12
CA ALA A 66 -1.35 -13.93 -5.13
C ALA A 66 -0.21 -14.91 -5.42
N GLY A 67 1.04 -14.49 -5.23
CA GLY A 67 2.22 -15.30 -5.57
C GLY A 67 3.47 -14.47 -5.78
N GLN A 68 4.49 -15.10 -6.35
CA GLN A 68 5.78 -14.52 -6.70
C GLN A 68 6.08 -14.74 -8.17
N VAL A 69 6.65 -13.71 -8.82
CA VAL A 69 6.88 -13.67 -10.27
C VAL A 69 8.37 -13.60 -10.56
N TYR A 70 8.79 -14.42 -11.52
CA TYR A 70 10.16 -14.53 -12.00
C TYR A 70 10.19 -14.26 -13.50
N ARG A 71 11.23 -13.55 -13.94
CA ARG A 71 11.62 -13.51 -15.35
C ARG A 71 12.48 -14.74 -15.61
N VAL A 72 12.06 -15.57 -16.54
CA VAL A 72 12.73 -16.84 -16.88
C VAL A 72 13.03 -16.89 -18.37
N ARG A 73 14.10 -17.60 -18.74
CA ARG A 73 14.44 -17.93 -20.12
C ARG A 73 14.20 -19.40 -20.36
N VAL A 74 13.48 -19.73 -21.43
CA VAL A 74 13.30 -21.11 -21.86
C VAL A 74 14.62 -21.61 -22.43
N LEU A 75 15.17 -22.68 -21.85
CA LEU A 75 16.38 -23.33 -22.34
C LEU A 75 16.05 -24.45 -23.31
N HIS A 76 15.05 -25.27 -22.96
CA HIS A 76 14.65 -26.43 -23.74
C HIS A 76 13.17 -26.74 -23.48
N ILE A 77 12.49 -27.29 -24.48
CA ILE A 77 11.12 -27.77 -24.38
C ILE A 77 10.96 -29.08 -25.14
N GLU A 78 10.36 -30.07 -24.48
CA GLU A 78 9.99 -31.36 -25.05
C GLU A 78 8.46 -31.42 -25.07
N SER A 79 7.87 -31.36 -26.26
CA SER A 79 6.42 -31.33 -26.44
C SER A 79 5.97 -32.49 -27.36
N PRO A 80 5.66 -33.68 -26.79
CA PRO A 80 5.38 -34.88 -27.58
C PRO A 80 4.11 -34.77 -28.44
N GLU A 81 3.12 -33.99 -28.03
CA GLU A 81 1.83 -33.83 -28.71
C GLU A 81 1.77 -32.57 -29.59
N GLY A 82 2.93 -32.02 -29.96
CA GLY A 82 3.06 -30.80 -30.75
C GLY A 82 3.36 -29.54 -29.94
N PRO A 83 3.73 -28.43 -30.59
CA PRO A 83 4.22 -27.23 -29.92
C PRO A 83 3.13 -26.57 -29.05
N ILE A 84 3.56 -25.89 -27.99
CA ILE A 84 2.72 -24.98 -27.21
C ILE A 84 2.98 -23.57 -27.74
N GLU A 85 1.94 -22.94 -28.27
CA GLU A 85 2.04 -21.59 -28.82
C GLU A 85 2.63 -20.61 -27.80
N GLY A 86 3.58 -19.80 -28.25
CA GLY A 86 4.23 -18.80 -27.40
C GLY A 86 5.39 -19.32 -26.55
N LEU A 87 5.71 -20.61 -26.60
CA LEU A 87 6.76 -21.23 -25.78
C LEU A 87 7.84 -21.91 -26.63
N GLU A 88 8.98 -21.26 -26.77
CA GLU A 88 10.09 -21.68 -27.64
C GLU A 88 11.45 -21.52 -26.93
N PRO A 89 12.47 -22.34 -27.26
CA PRO A 89 13.82 -22.15 -26.75
C PRO A 89 14.35 -20.73 -26.99
N GLY A 90 15.03 -20.16 -25.99
CA GLY A 90 15.57 -18.80 -26.04
C GLY A 90 14.60 -17.69 -25.63
N ARG A 91 13.27 -17.94 -25.68
CA ARG A 91 12.24 -16.95 -25.36
C ARG A 91 12.23 -16.61 -23.86
N THR A 92 11.97 -15.34 -23.56
CA THR A 92 11.74 -14.86 -22.19
C THR A 92 10.25 -14.98 -21.83
N CYS A 93 9.98 -15.57 -20.66
CA CYS A 93 8.64 -15.75 -20.13
C CYS A 93 8.55 -15.24 -18.68
N ALA A 94 7.32 -15.06 -18.20
CA ALA A 94 7.04 -14.81 -16.80
C ALA A 94 6.61 -16.12 -16.12
N LEU A 95 7.38 -16.59 -15.14
CA LEU A 95 6.98 -17.70 -14.26
C LEU A 95 6.36 -17.14 -12.99
N LYS A 96 5.07 -17.42 -12.77
CA LYS A 96 4.39 -17.05 -11.53
C LYS A 96 4.10 -18.29 -10.69
N VAL A 97 4.63 -18.31 -9.47
CA VAL A 97 4.37 -19.36 -8.48
C VAL A 97 3.40 -18.82 -7.44
N LEU A 98 2.26 -19.50 -7.22
CA LEU A 98 1.09 -18.99 -6.47
C LEU A 98 1.23 -19.08 -4.95
N VAL A 99 2.43 -18.80 -4.44
CA VAL A 99 2.77 -18.74 -3.01
C VAL A 99 3.57 -17.46 -2.69
N PRO A 100 3.18 -16.69 -1.65
CA PRO A 100 3.90 -15.49 -1.27
C PRO A 100 5.27 -15.83 -0.68
N VAL A 101 6.25 -14.96 -0.94
CA VAL A 101 7.58 -15.02 -0.30
C VAL A 101 7.48 -14.77 1.21
N SER A 102 6.62 -13.83 1.60
CA SER A 102 6.41 -13.43 3.00
C SER A 102 5.59 -14.49 3.76
N GLY A 103 6.14 -14.99 4.87
CA GLY A 103 5.43 -15.91 5.76
C GLY A 103 4.18 -15.28 6.39
N PHE A 104 4.25 -13.99 6.73
CA PHE A 104 3.11 -13.24 7.27
C PHE A 104 2.04 -13.02 6.19
N GLY A 105 2.43 -12.62 4.98
CA GLY A 105 1.49 -12.45 3.86
C GLY A 105 0.77 -13.76 3.51
N ARG A 106 1.51 -14.88 3.50
CA ARG A 106 0.96 -16.23 3.34
C ARG A 106 -0.03 -16.59 4.45
N PHE A 107 0.26 -16.25 5.70
CA PHE A 107 -0.64 -16.48 6.84
C PHE A 107 -1.95 -15.72 6.69
N ILE A 108 -1.90 -14.39 6.47
CA ILE A 108 -3.09 -13.55 6.31
C ILE A 108 -3.97 -14.03 5.16
N ARG A 109 -3.38 -14.27 3.99
CA ARG A 109 -4.12 -14.81 2.84
C ARG A 109 -4.81 -16.13 3.18
N ASN A 110 -4.07 -17.08 3.74
CA ASN A 110 -4.61 -18.40 4.05
C ASN A 110 -5.70 -18.32 5.13
N LEU A 111 -5.60 -17.39 6.08
CA LEU A 111 -6.63 -17.14 7.08
C LEU A 111 -7.90 -16.61 6.42
N LEU A 112 -7.81 -15.55 5.61
CA LEU A 112 -8.99 -14.97 4.93
C LEU A 112 -9.66 -15.97 4.00
N TYR A 113 -8.88 -16.70 3.20
CA TYR A 113 -9.41 -17.74 2.32
C TYR A 113 -9.99 -18.90 3.12
N GLY A 114 -9.36 -19.29 4.23
CA GLY A 114 -9.85 -20.35 5.13
C GLY A 114 -11.16 -19.97 5.82
N VAL A 115 -11.33 -18.71 6.24
CA VAL A 115 -12.61 -18.22 6.78
C VAL A 115 -13.70 -18.27 5.72
N GLY A 116 -13.39 -17.90 4.48
CA GLY A 116 -14.34 -17.88 3.37
C GLY A 116 -14.76 -19.27 2.87
N PHE A 117 -13.80 -20.15 2.60
CA PHE A 117 -14.01 -21.41 1.87
C PHE A 117 -13.70 -22.67 2.69
N GLN A 118 -13.26 -22.53 3.95
CA GLN A 118 -12.90 -23.63 4.86
C GLN A 118 -11.84 -24.57 4.28
N ALA A 119 -10.96 -24.03 3.45
CA ALA A 119 -9.96 -24.77 2.69
C ALA A 119 -8.62 -24.00 2.64
N PRO A 120 -7.49 -24.68 2.35
CA PRO A 120 -6.27 -24.00 1.94
C PRO A 120 -6.50 -23.18 0.65
N PHE A 121 -5.71 -22.12 0.46
CA PHE A 121 -5.76 -21.28 -0.73
C PHE A 121 -5.64 -22.12 -2.02
N ALA A 122 -6.74 -22.26 -2.75
CA ALA A 122 -6.84 -23.27 -3.80
C ALA A 122 -5.91 -23.04 -4.99
N PRO A 123 -5.70 -21.80 -5.49
CA PRO A 123 -4.72 -21.59 -6.56
C PRO A 123 -3.30 -22.03 -6.18
N GLN A 124 -2.96 -22.12 -4.89
CA GLN A 124 -1.67 -22.71 -4.47
C GLN A 124 -1.67 -24.24 -4.57
N VAL A 125 -2.77 -24.91 -4.26
CA VAL A 125 -2.76 -26.36 -3.94
C VAL A 125 -3.65 -27.23 -4.83
N ASN A 126 -4.38 -26.62 -5.76
CA ASN A 126 -5.26 -27.31 -6.68
C ASN A 126 -4.91 -26.93 -8.13
N PRO A 127 -4.35 -27.87 -8.93
CA PRO A 127 -4.07 -27.63 -10.35
C PRO A 127 -5.32 -27.22 -11.15
N ASP A 128 -6.50 -27.74 -10.80
CA ASP A 128 -7.76 -27.40 -11.48
C ASP A 128 -8.14 -25.93 -11.26
N ALA A 129 -7.84 -25.37 -10.08
CA ALA A 129 -8.06 -23.95 -9.79
C ALA A 129 -7.13 -23.05 -10.62
N ALA A 130 -5.84 -23.43 -10.72
CA ALA A 130 -4.88 -22.72 -11.57
C ALA A 130 -5.28 -22.79 -13.05
N ARG A 131 -5.77 -23.95 -13.50
CA ARG A 131 -6.24 -24.18 -14.86
C ARG A 131 -7.51 -23.39 -15.20
N ALA A 132 -8.52 -23.44 -14.34
CA ALA A 132 -9.75 -22.66 -14.52
C ALA A 132 -9.45 -21.15 -14.63
N GLY A 133 -8.59 -20.63 -13.76
CA GLY A 133 -8.15 -19.23 -13.84
C GLY A 133 -7.42 -18.89 -15.15
N ALA A 134 -6.58 -19.79 -15.66
CA ALA A 134 -5.86 -19.60 -16.91
C ALA A 134 -6.79 -19.64 -18.14
N LEU A 135 -7.78 -20.54 -18.13
CA LEU A 135 -8.79 -20.65 -19.18
C LEU A 135 -9.71 -19.42 -19.21
N TRP A 136 -10.20 -18.95 -18.05
CA TRP A 136 -10.93 -17.68 -17.97
C TRP A 136 -10.17 -16.52 -18.60
N GLN A 137 -8.86 -16.45 -18.37
CA GLN A 137 -8.01 -15.42 -18.94
C GLN A 137 -7.88 -15.53 -20.47
N LYS A 138 -7.83 -16.74 -21.05
CA LYS A 138 -7.88 -16.95 -22.51
C LYS A 138 -9.17 -16.39 -23.11
N PHE A 139 -10.32 -16.65 -22.47
CA PHE A 139 -11.60 -16.10 -22.92
C PHE A 139 -11.61 -14.57 -22.85
N ILE A 140 -11.17 -13.98 -21.72
CA ILE A 140 -11.10 -12.52 -21.56
C ILE A 140 -10.14 -11.90 -22.60
N ARG A 141 -9.03 -12.58 -22.91
CA ARG A 141 -8.08 -12.15 -23.95
C ARG A 141 -8.72 -12.12 -25.33
N ARG A 142 -9.50 -13.15 -25.70
CA ARG A 142 -10.23 -13.18 -26.97
C ARG A 142 -11.32 -12.10 -27.02
N GLY A 143 -12.08 -11.92 -25.94
CA GLY A 143 -13.07 -10.84 -25.84
C GLY A 143 -12.45 -9.43 -25.89
N ALA A 144 -11.21 -9.28 -25.41
CA ALA A 144 -10.47 -8.02 -25.50
C ALA A 144 -10.07 -7.69 -26.95
N ALA A 145 -9.90 -8.67 -27.83
CA ALA A 145 -9.67 -8.43 -29.24
C ALA A 145 -10.81 -7.63 -29.88
N GLU A 146 -12.06 -7.99 -29.57
CA GLU A 146 -13.24 -7.30 -30.08
C GLU A 146 -13.45 -5.94 -29.43
N ARG A 147 -13.40 -5.87 -28.09
CA ARG A 147 -13.78 -4.64 -27.37
C ARG A 147 -12.67 -3.60 -27.31
N LEU A 148 -11.42 -4.06 -27.20
CA LEU A 148 -10.24 -3.20 -27.02
C LEU A 148 -9.36 -3.16 -28.28
N GLY A 149 -9.74 -3.90 -29.34
CA GLY A 149 -9.09 -3.90 -30.65
C GLY A 149 -7.82 -4.76 -30.74
N SER A 150 -7.44 -5.49 -29.68
CA SER A 150 -6.29 -6.38 -29.72
C SER A 150 -6.28 -7.39 -28.58
N GLU A 151 -5.90 -8.64 -28.89
CA GLU A 151 -5.60 -9.64 -27.85
C GLU A 151 -4.40 -9.24 -26.98
N ARG A 152 -3.48 -8.39 -27.48
CA ARG A 152 -2.31 -7.91 -26.72
C ARG A 152 -2.67 -7.01 -25.53
N ALA A 153 -3.94 -6.61 -25.43
CA ALA A 153 -4.51 -5.90 -24.30
C ALA A 153 -4.60 -6.75 -23.03
N VAL A 154 -4.52 -8.08 -23.12
CA VAL A 154 -4.52 -9.01 -21.99
C VAL A 154 -3.33 -9.94 -22.12
N VAL A 155 -2.53 -10.04 -21.06
CA VAL A 155 -1.36 -10.93 -21.06
C VAL A 155 -1.78 -12.37 -21.29
N ASP A 156 -1.02 -13.09 -22.10
CA ASP A 156 -1.31 -14.48 -22.39
C ASP A 156 -0.69 -15.44 -21.36
N VAL A 157 -1.47 -16.46 -20.95
CA VAL A 157 -0.99 -17.57 -20.12
C VAL A 157 -0.77 -18.78 -21.01
N LEU A 158 0.48 -19.20 -21.10
CA LEU A 158 0.93 -20.24 -22.03
C LEU A 158 0.70 -21.64 -21.45
N ALA A 159 1.06 -21.85 -20.18
CA ALA A 159 0.96 -23.15 -19.53
C ALA A 159 0.76 -23.06 -18.01
N THR A 160 0.20 -24.13 -17.43
CA THR A 160 0.08 -24.33 -15.97
C THR A 160 1.04 -25.42 -15.49
N LEU A 161 1.55 -25.30 -14.27
CA LEU A 161 2.52 -26.25 -13.69
C LEU A 161 2.38 -26.39 -12.17
N VAL A 162 3.09 -27.37 -11.61
CA VAL A 162 3.26 -27.51 -10.16
C VAL A 162 4.73 -27.37 -9.81
N ASP A 163 5.05 -26.41 -8.95
CA ASP A 163 6.38 -26.24 -8.41
C ASP A 163 6.59 -27.18 -7.21
N PRO A 164 7.40 -28.23 -7.35
CA PRO A 164 7.58 -29.19 -6.27
C PRO A 164 8.43 -28.61 -5.15
N VAL A 165 9.32 -27.65 -5.40
CA VAL A 165 10.28 -27.11 -4.42
C VAL A 165 9.58 -26.17 -3.43
N LEU A 166 8.82 -25.22 -3.96
CA LEU A 166 8.04 -24.24 -3.20
C LEU A 166 6.70 -24.82 -2.73
N GLY A 167 6.25 -25.91 -3.34
CA GLY A 167 5.03 -26.63 -3.00
C GLY A 167 3.78 -25.82 -3.32
N SER A 168 3.68 -25.40 -4.58
CA SER A 168 2.63 -24.53 -5.09
C SER A 168 2.38 -24.77 -6.57
N CYS A 169 1.14 -24.62 -7.02
CA CYS A 169 0.86 -24.47 -8.45
C CYS A 169 1.45 -23.15 -8.96
N GLY A 170 1.68 -23.09 -10.26
CA GLY A 170 2.20 -21.94 -10.97
C GLY A 170 1.73 -21.90 -12.41
N GLU A 171 2.08 -20.80 -13.07
CA GLU A 171 1.73 -20.52 -14.46
C GLU A 171 2.92 -19.89 -15.18
N LEU A 172 3.05 -20.22 -16.47
CA LEU A 172 3.96 -19.59 -17.41
C LEU A 172 3.14 -18.69 -18.31
N SER A 173 3.52 -17.41 -18.36
CA SER A 173 2.87 -16.39 -19.18
C SER A 173 3.89 -15.73 -20.10
N GLU A 174 3.40 -15.02 -21.12
CA GLU A 174 4.28 -14.15 -21.91
C GLU A 174 4.95 -13.11 -20.99
N TRP A 175 6.19 -12.74 -21.33
CA TRP A 175 6.87 -11.64 -20.68
C TRP A 175 6.41 -10.32 -21.31
N VAL A 176 5.98 -9.36 -20.47
CA VAL A 176 5.61 -8.02 -20.90
C VAL A 176 6.71 -7.05 -20.48
N ASP A 177 7.45 -6.53 -21.46
CA ASP A 177 8.32 -5.38 -21.26
C ASP A 177 7.46 -4.11 -21.15
N GLY A 178 7.04 -3.81 -19.92
CA GLY A 178 6.16 -2.70 -19.63
C GLY A 178 6.52 -1.93 -18.36
N ARG A 179 6.03 -0.70 -18.29
CA ARG A 179 6.09 0.20 -17.13
C ARG A 179 4.68 0.47 -16.60
N LEU A 180 4.56 0.97 -15.38
CA LEU A 180 3.25 1.15 -14.74
C LEU A 180 2.44 2.30 -15.35
N TRP A 181 2.95 3.52 -15.22
CA TRP A 181 2.45 4.74 -15.85
C TRP A 181 3.28 5.95 -15.40
N ARG A 182 3.33 7.02 -16.21
CA ARG A 182 4.02 8.27 -15.88
C ARG A 182 3.16 9.16 -14.97
N TYR A 183 3.81 10.01 -14.18
CA TYR A 183 3.13 11.10 -13.48
C TYR A 183 3.02 12.30 -14.41
N GLU A 184 1.80 12.77 -14.68
CA GLU A 184 1.53 13.86 -15.62
C GLU A 184 1.12 15.11 -14.85
N ILE A 185 1.74 16.25 -15.15
CA ILE A 185 1.32 17.54 -14.60
C ILE A 185 -0.03 17.90 -15.24
N ASP A 186 -1.00 18.21 -14.40
CA ASP A 186 -2.36 18.59 -14.79
C ASP A 186 -2.70 19.93 -14.16
N ASP A 187 -2.87 20.92 -15.02
CA ASP A 187 -3.23 22.28 -14.67
C ASP A 187 -4.75 22.49 -14.54
N ASN A 188 -5.53 21.45 -14.83
CA ASN A 188 -6.98 21.42 -14.71
C ASN A 188 -7.47 20.16 -13.96
N LEU A 189 -6.81 19.83 -12.85
CA LEU A 189 -7.11 18.68 -11.99
C LEU A 189 -8.58 18.58 -11.62
N PHE A 190 -9.22 19.71 -11.31
CA PHE A 190 -10.63 19.71 -10.91
C PHE A 190 -11.57 19.26 -12.02
N ALA A 191 -11.26 19.58 -13.29
CA ALA A 191 -12.03 19.09 -14.43
C ALA A 191 -11.77 17.59 -14.64
N ARG A 192 -10.53 17.12 -14.47
CA ARG A 192 -10.19 15.69 -14.51
C ARG A 192 -10.91 14.89 -13.41
N LEU A 193 -11.02 15.42 -12.20
CA LEU A 193 -11.76 14.81 -11.08
C LEU A 193 -13.27 14.72 -11.35
N ALA A 194 -13.85 15.73 -12.02
CA ALA A 194 -15.24 15.73 -12.44
C ALA A 194 -15.51 14.84 -13.67
N TRP A 195 -14.47 14.59 -14.47
CA TRP A 195 -14.55 13.76 -15.67
C TRP A 195 -14.78 12.28 -15.32
N LYS A 196 -15.61 11.65 -16.14
CA LYS A 196 -15.91 10.23 -16.11
C LYS A 196 -15.59 9.66 -17.49
N PRO A 197 -15.02 8.44 -17.57
CA PRO A 197 -14.79 7.79 -18.85
C PRO A 197 -16.07 7.78 -19.70
N GLY A 198 -15.93 8.00 -21.02
CA GLY A 198 -17.05 8.11 -21.96
C GLY A 198 -17.61 9.52 -22.16
N ARG A 199 -17.15 10.52 -21.38
CA ARG A 199 -17.45 11.94 -21.65
C ARG A 199 -16.36 12.58 -22.52
N PRO A 200 -16.69 13.63 -23.29
CA PRO A 200 -15.72 14.41 -24.06
C PRO A 200 -14.54 14.81 -23.19
N ALA A 201 -13.35 14.66 -23.77
CA ALA A 201 -12.09 14.75 -23.06
C ALA A 201 -11.22 15.92 -23.54
N GLU A 202 -11.79 16.79 -24.38
CA GLU A 202 -11.15 17.99 -24.92
C GLU A 202 -10.76 18.96 -23.81
N GLY A 203 -9.52 19.46 -23.86
CA GLY A 203 -8.98 20.41 -22.88
C GLY A 203 -8.72 19.82 -21.48
N LEU A 204 -8.73 18.50 -21.31
CA LEU A 204 -8.34 17.83 -20.06
C LEU A 204 -6.89 17.33 -20.11
N GLY A 205 -6.14 17.60 -19.03
CA GLY A 205 -4.78 17.10 -18.83
C GLY A 205 -4.70 15.60 -18.53
N SER A 206 -3.47 15.12 -18.31
CA SER A 206 -3.13 13.72 -18.00
C SER A 206 -3.73 12.67 -18.97
N PRO A 207 -3.29 12.65 -20.25
CA PRO A 207 -3.80 11.68 -21.22
C PRO A 207 -3.56 10.22 -20.81
N GLU A 208 -2.39 9.88 -20.26
CA GLU A 208 -2.08 8.49 -19.86
C GLU A 208 -2.96 8.04 -18.68
N TYR A 209 -3.20 8.92 -17.69
CA TYR A 209 -4.14 8.64 -16.60
C TYR A 209 -5.56 8.36 -17.12
N ARG A 210 -6.06 9.21 -18.03
CA ARG A 210 -7.41 9.11 -18.58
C ARG A 210 -7.57 7.85 -19.42
N LYS A 211 -6.57 7.53 -20.25
CA LYS A 211 -6.58 6.31 -21.07
C LYS A 211 -6.57 5.08 -20.19
N LYS A 212 -5.70 5.02 -19.17
CA LYS A 212 -5.66 3.88 -18.22
C LYS A 212 -6.99 3.69 -17.50
N ARG A 213 -7.62 4.77 -17.04
CA ARG A 213 -8.94 4.72 -16.39
C ARG A 213 -10.05 4.23 -17.34
N THR A 214 -9.99 4.62 -18.62
CA THR A 214 -10.93 4.18 -19.65
C THR A 214 -10.72 2.70 -19.98
N PHE A 215 -9.48 2.29 -20.24
CA PHE A 215 -9.09 0.91 -20.47
C PHE A 215 -9.55 -0.02 -19.34
N MET A 216 -9.30 0.33 -18.08
CA MET A 216 -9.71 -0.47 -16.93
C MET A 216 -11.24 -0.56 -16.81
N ARG A 217 -11.98 0.53 -17.09
CA ARG A 217 -13.45 0.48 -17.14
C ARG A 217 -13.93 -0.47 -18.22
N ASP A 218 -13.36 -0.38 -19.42
CA ASP A 218 -13.80 -1.18 -20.56
C ASP A 218 -13.47 -2.66 -20.38
N LEU A 219 -12.32 -2.96 -19.76
CA LEU A 219 -11.95 -4.31 -19.33
C LEU A 219 -12.89 -4.86 -18.24
N VAL A 220 -13.21 -4.07 -17.21
CA VAL A 220 -14.19 -4.45 -16.18
C VAL A 220 -15.56 -4.68 -16.81
N GLY A 221 -15.97 -3.84 -17.75
CA GLY A 221 -17.20 -4.00 -18.53
C GLY A 221 -17.22 -5.31 -19.30
N LEU A 222 -16.15 -5.62 -20.03
CA LEU A 222 -16.00 -6.89 -20.75
C LEU A 222 -16.13 -8.08 -19.79
N MET A 223 -15.41 -8.05 -18.67
CA MET A 223 -15.45 -9.14 -17.69
C MET A 223 -16.84 -9.30 -17.08
N HIS A 224 -17.59 -8.21 -16.86
CA HIS A 224 -18.99 -8.31 -16.44
C HIS A 224 -19.89 -8.93 -17.50
N ASP A 225 -19.74 -8.53 -18.77
CA ASP A 225 -20.52 -9.06 -19.89
C ASP A 225 -20.24 -10.55 -20.16
N MET A 226 -19.08 -11.05 -19.73
CA MET A 226 -18.67 -12.46 -19.81
C MET A 226 -18.99 -13.26 -18.54
N GLY A 227 -19.57 -12.64 -17.51
CA GLY A 227 -19.85 -13.31 -16.23
C GLY A 227 -18.66 -13.41 -15.25
N ALA A 228 -17.51 -12.84 -15.57
CA ALA A 228 -16.28 -12.84 -14.77
C ALA A 228 -16.25 -11.74 -13.67
N HIS A 229 -17.35 -11.56 -12.94
CA HIS A 229 -17.51 -10.45 -11.98
C HIS A 229 -16.45 -10.41 -10.87
N GLU A 230 -16.10 -11.55 -10.29
CA GLU A 230 -15.15 -11.58 -9.16
C GLU A 230 -13.70 -11.40 -9.61
N LEU A 231 -13.39 -11.79 -10.86
CA LEU A 231 -12.11 -11.51 -11.50
C LEU A 231 -11.98 -10.01 -11.82
N ALA A 232 -13.08 -9.35 -12.24
CA ALA A 232 -13.09 -7.93 -12.62
C ALA A 232 -12.67 -6.99 -11.48
N ARG A 233 -12.86 -7.40 -10.22
CA ARG A 233 -12.43 -6.67 -9.02
C ARG A 233 -10.96 -6.26 -9.07
N GLN A 234 -10.09 -7.05 -9.70
CA GLN A 234 -8.66 -6.75 -9.80
C GLN A 234 -8.35 -5.52 -10.67
N TYR A 235 -9.34 -5.06 -11.44
CA TYR A 235 -9.26 -3.93 -12.37
C TYR A 235 -10.25 -2.81 -12.02
N GLU A 236 -11.00 -2.94 -10.92
CA GLU A 236 -11.89 -1.90 -10.43
C GLU A 236 -11.08 -0.71 -9.90
N TRP A 237 -11.28 0.47 -10.51
CA TRP A 237 -10.45 1.66 -10.28
C TRP A 237 -10.34 2.05 -8.79
N TRP A 238 -11.45 1.97 -8.07
CA TRP A 238 -11.54 2.43 -6.67
C TRP A 238 -11.07 1.41 -5.64
N THR A 239 -10.54 0.26 -6.07
CA THR A 239 -9.97 -0.72 -5.15
C THR A 239 -8.61 -0.30 -4.59
N MET A 240 -8.00 0.77 -5.15
CA MET A 240 -6.71 1.37 -4.77
C MET A 240 -5.46 0.51 -5.03
N LYS A 241 -5.64 -0.75 -5.45
CA LYS A 241 -4.61 -1.77 -5.71
C LYS A 241 -4.67 -2.35 -7.13
N SER A 242 -5.59 -1.87 -7.96
CA SER A 242 -5.83 -2.39 -9.32
C SER A 242 -4.94 -1.76 -10.39
N GLN A 243 -4.45 -0.54 -10.17
CA GLN A 243 -3.66 0.22 -11.14
C GLN A 243 -2.36 -0.47 -11.54
N PRO A 244 -1.63 -1.15 -10.63
CA PRO A 244 -0.41 -1.88 -11.01
C PRO A 244 -0.67 -3.09 -11.92
N ASN A 245 -1.90 -3.60 -11.98
CA ASN A 245 -2.30 -4.71 -12.84
C ASN A 245 -2.49 -4.28 -14.30
N ALA A 246 -2.40 -2.99 -14.62
CA ALA A 246 -2.39 -2.50 -16.00
C ALA A 246 -1.04 -1.84 -16.28
N LEU A 247 -0.24 -2.45 -17.16
CA LEU A 247 1.05 -1.93 -17.59
C LEU A 247 0.90 -1.23 -18.94
N LYS A 248 1.87 -0.37 -19.25
CA LYS A 248 2.08 0.19 -20.58
C LYS A 248 3.34 -0.42 -21.18
N ARG A 249 3.21 -1.02 -22.36
CA ARG A 249 4.33 -1.63 -23.10
C ARG A 249 5.33 -0.56 -23.52
N LEU A 250 6.62 -0.86 -23.36
CA LEU A 250 7.71 0.08 -23.68
C LEU A 250 7.78 0.42 -25.16
N GLU A 251 7.31 -0.46 -26.05
CA GLU A 251 7.22 -0.22 -27.50
C GLU A 251 6.30 0.96 -27.87
N ALA A 252 5.35 1.31 -26.99
CA ALA A 252 4.39 2.41 -27.21
C ALA A 252 4.64 3.55 -26.22
N ASP A 253 5.87 3.71 -25.73
CA ASP A 253 6.18 4.66 -24.66
C ASP A 253 5.82 6.11 -25.03
N ASP A 254 6.06 6.47 -26.30
CA ASP A 254 5.84 7.81 -26.86
C ASP A 254 4.37 8.18 -27.08
N ASP A 255 3.48 7.18 -27.15
CA ASP A 255 2.04 7.41 -27.37
C ASP A 255 1.24 7.16 -26.07
N PRO A 256 0.69 8.19 -25.41
CA PRO A 256 -0.07 8.03 -24.16
C PRO A 256 -1.35 7.21 -24.32
N GLU A 257 -1.86 7.03 -25.55
CA GLU A 257 -3.13 6.36 -25.82
C GLU A 257 -3.00 4.87 -26.14
N ARG A 258 -1.79 4.38 -26.45
CA ARG A 258 -1.54 2.99 -26.87
C ARG A 258 -0.72 2.19 -25.87
N GLY A 259 -0.70 0.87 -26.09
CA GLY A 259 0.19 -0.06 -25.39
C GLY A 259 -0.25 -0.50 -23.99
N LEU A 260 -1.48 -0.22 -23.57
CA LEU A 260 -2.00 -0.72 -22.30
C LEU A 260 -2.27 -2.22 -22.37
N VAL A 261 -1.79 -2.94 -21.35
CA VAL A 261 -1.96 -4.39 -21.20
C VAL A 261 -2.30 -4.74 -19.75
N ALA A 262 -3.34 -5.53 -19.59
CA ALA A 262 -3.76 -6.10 -18.32
C ALA A 262 -2.91 -7.33 -17.98
N VAL A 263 -2.35 -7.33 -16.77
CA VAL A 263 -1.51 -8.37 -16.19
C VAL A 263 -2.04 -8.75 -14.82
N ASP A 264 -1.71 -9.95 -14.35
CA ASP A 264 -2.15 -10.46 -13.05
C ASP A 264 -3.68 -10.58 -12.89
N PHE A 265 -4.22 -11.73 -13.29
CA PHE A 265 -5.64 -12.07 -13.11
C PHE A 265 -5.89 -12.95 -11.88
N ARG A 266 -4.91 -13.13 -10.99
CA ARG A 266 -5.04 -14.02 -9.82
C ARG A 266 -5.30 -13.20 -8.56
N ALA A 267 -6.49 -13.35 -8.00
CA ALA A 267 -6.85 -12.65 -6.78
C ALA A 267 -5.98 -13.13 -5.61
N GLY A 268 -5.31 -12.20 -4.93
CA GLY A 268 -4.47 -12.52 -3.77
C GLY A 268 -5.25 -12.69 -2.46
N MET A 269 -6.49 -12.20 -2.36
CA MET A 269 -7.28 -12.19 -1.13
C MET A 269 -8.77 -12.39 -1.38
N ALA A 270 -9.42 -13.24 -0.58
CA ALA A 270 -10.88 -13.39 -0.56
C ALA A 270 -11.55 -12.14 0.02
N LEU A 271 -12.71 -11.77 -0.53
CA LEU A 271 -13.55 -10.71 0.03
C LEU A 271 -14.57 -11.31 0.98
N LEU A 272 -14.45 -10.97 2.26
CA LEU A 272 -15.39 -11.39 3.30
C LEU A 272 -16.47 -10.30 3.47
N PRO A 273 -17.71 -10.67 3.82
CA PRO A 273 -18.83 -9.73 3.87
C PRO A 273 -18.68 -8.65 4.95
N PHE A 274 -17.88 -8.91 5.98
CA PHE A 274 -17.64 -8.01 7.11
C PHE A 274 -16.24 -7.37 7.10
N LEU A 275 -15.40 -7.68 6.10
CA LEU A 275 -14.02 -7.19 6.04
C LEU A 275 -13.72 -6.50 4.69
N PRO A 276 -14.32 -5.31 4.44
CA PRO A 276 -13.97 -4.51 3.28
C PRO A 276 -12.50 -4.07 3.37
N GLN A 277 -11.71 -4.33 2.34
CA GLN A 277 -10.29 -3.98 2.31
C GLN A 277 -10.05 -2.59 1.69
N CYS A 278 -11.07 -2.00 1.08
CA CYS A 278 -11.05 -0.64 0.53
C CYS A 278 -12.49 -0.09 0.40
N PRO A 279 -12.69 1.22 0.13
CA PRO A 279 -14.03 1.80 -0.01
C PRO A 279 -14.88 1.16 -1.13
N ALA A 280 -14.27 0.74 -2.24
CA ALA A 280 -14.99 0.08 -3.33
C ALA A 280 -15.53 -1.30 -2.92
N ASP A 281 -14.86 -1.98 -1.99
CA ASP A 281 -15.24 -3.32 -1.56
C ASP A 281 -16.63 -3.34 -0.90
N PHE A 282 -17.06 -2.27 -0.23
CA PHE A 282 -18.43 -2.20 0.32
C PHE A 282 -19.49 -2.39 -0.78
N LYS A 283 -19.33 -1.66 -1.90
CA LYS A 283 -20.22 -1.78 -3.04
C LYS A 283 -20.15 -3.16 -3.68
N LEU A 284 -18.94 -3.73 -3.77
CA LEU A 284 -18.74 -5.08 -4.32
C LEU A 284 -19.36 -6.16 -3.43
N ILE A 285 -19.24 -6.05 -2.09
CA ILE A 285 -19.87 -6.94 -1.11
C ILE A 285 -21.38 -6.93 -1.29
N VAL A 286 -22.01 -5.74 -1.33
CA VAL A 286 -23.46 -5.61 -1.51
C VAL A 286 -23.91 -6.21 -2.84
N ARG A 287 -23.19 -5.94 -3.93
CA ARG A 287 -23.49 -6.53 -5.26
C ARG A 287 -23.30 -8.04 -5.31
N GLY A 288 -22.28 -8.57 -4.62
CA GLY A 288 -22.07 -10.00 -4.50
C GLY A 288 -23.19 -10.68 -3.73
N ALA A 289 -23.58 -10.11 -2.58
CA ALA A 289 -24.70 -10.60 -1.78
C ALA A 289 -26.01 -10.60 -2.58
N ALA A 290 -26.27 -9.56 -3.38
CA ALA A 290 -27.43 -9.51 -4.28
C ALA A 290 -27.43 -10.61 -5.36
N ARG A 291 -26.26 -11.16 -5.70
CA ARG A 291 -26.09 -12.32 -6.61
C ARG A 291 -26.02 -13.66 -5.88
N GLY A 292 -26.20 -13.69 -4.55
CA GLY A 292 -26.07 -14.89 -3.73
C GLY A 292 -24.63 -15.29 -3.38
N SER A 293 -23.63 -14.44 -3.65
CA SER A 293 -22.22 -14.67 -3.27
C SER A 293 -21.86 -13.87 -2.01
N LEU A 294 -21.90 -14.55 -0.86
CA LEU A 294 -21.53 -13.96 0.44
C LEU A 294 -20.02 -13.75 0.57
N VAL A 295 -19.23 -14.63 -0.06
CA VAL A 295 -17.76 -14.59 -0.08
C VAL A 295 -17.33 -14.58 -1.54
N GLN A 296 -16.62 -13.54 -1.95
CA GLN A 296 -16.18 -13.38 -3.34
C GLN A 296 -14.70 -13.70 -3.48
N PHE A 297 -14.40 -14.65 -4.35
CA PHE A 297 -13.06 -15.01 -4.79
C PHE A 297 -13.13 -15.83 -6.08
N ASP A 298 -12.60 -15.27 -7.17
CA ASP A 298 -12.32 -15.92 -8.47
C ASP A 298 -13.45 -16.75 -9.11
N ARG A 299 -14.71 -16.57 -8.70
CA ARG A 299 -15.85 -17.24 -9.31
C ARG A 299 -16.41 -16.43 -10.49
N GLY A 300 -16.65 -17.14 -11.60
CA GLY A 300 -17.32 -16.62 -12.79
C GLY A 300 -18.62 -17.37 -13.04
N ASP A 301 -19.54 -16.71 -13.75
CA ASP A 301 -20.77 -17.31 -14.24
C ASP A 301 -20.52 -17.96 -15.61
N LEU A 302 -20.45 -19.29 -15.62
CA LEU A 302 -20.20 -20.08 -16.84
C LEU A 302 -21.38 -20.01 -17.82
N GLY A 303 -22.62 -19.81 -17.33
CA GLY A 303 -23.78 -19.66 -18.20
C GLY A 303 -23.76 -18.33 -18.94
N ALA A 304 -23.37 -17.25 -18.24
CA ALA A 304 -23.14 -15.96 -18.88
C ALA A 304 -21.99 -16.00 -19.89
N LEU A 305 -20.90 -16.71 -19.59
CA LEU A 305 -19.80 -16.92 -20.55
C LEU A 305 -20.26 -17.70 -21.78
N GLU A 306 -21.01 -18.78 -21.60
CA GLU A 306 -21.55 -19.58 -22.69
C GLU A 306 -22.50 -18.76 -23.58
N GLY A 307 -23.38 -17.95 -22.99
CA GLY A 307 -24.22 -17.00 -23.71
C GLY A 307 -23.42 -15.93 -24.46
N HIS A 308 -22.31 -15.45 -23.87
CA HIS A 308 -21.43 -14.49 -24.51
C HIS A 308 -20.70 -15.09 -25.72
N VAL A 309 -20.21 -16.33 -25.58
CA VAL A 309 -19.53 -17.09 -26.65
C VAL A 309 -20.50 -17.44 -27.77
N SER A 310 -21.72 -17.87 -27.45
CA SER A 310 -22.73 -18.23 -28.46
C SER A 310 -23.19 -17.02 -29.28
N THR A 311 -23.38 -15.86 -28.63
CA THR A 311 -23.71 -14.59 -29.32
C THR A 311 -22.60 -14.15 -30.28
N ARG A 312 -21.35 -14.57 -30.04
CA ARG A 312 -20.15 -14.21 -30.81
C ARG A 312 -19.44 -15.43 -31.40
N ALA A 313 -20.20 -16.42 -31.86
CA ALA A 313 -19.67 -17.73 -32.23
C ALA A 313 -18.47 -17.67 -33.21
N ALA A 314 -18.50 -16.75 -34.18
CA ALA A 314 -17.43 -16.58 -35.16
C ALA A 314 -16.07 -16.24 -34.52
N ALA A 315 -16.04 -15.39 -33.48
CA ALA A 315 -14.80 -14.97 -32.84
C ALA A 315 -14.21 -16.00 -31.88
N PHE A 316 -15.01 -16.98 -31.44
CA PHE A 316 -14.64 -18.02 -30.47
C PHE A 316 -14.69 -19.44 -31.07
N ALA A 317 -14.75 -19.58 -32.39
CA ALA A 317 -14.93 -20.86 -33.08
C ALA A 317 -13.84 -21.90 -32.74
N ASP A 318 -12.60 -21.45 -32.50
CA ASP A 318 -11.45 -22.26 -32.11
C ASP A 318 -11.38 -22.58 -30.59
N MET A 319 -12.34 -22.08 -29.80
CA MET A 319 -12.34 -22.14 -28.33
C MET A 319 -13.48 -22.99 -27.75
N THR A 320 -14.31 -23.64 -28.56
CA THR A 320 -15.42 -24.49 -28.06
C THR A 320 -14.91 -25.58 -27.12
N GLY A 321 -13.81 -26.25 -27.48
CA GLY A 321 -13.18 -27.25 -26.60
C GLY A 321 -12.59 -26.65 -25.32
N ALA A 322 -12.13 -25.39 -25.36
CA ALA A 322 -11.64 -24.68 -24.17
C ALA A 322 -12.77 -24.38 -23.18
N LEU A 323 -14.00 -24.16 -23.68
CA LEU A 323 -15.16 -23.88 -22.83
C LEU A 323 -15.56 -25.13 -22.04
N GLU A 324 -15.60 -26.29 -22.70
CA GLU A 324 -15.88 -27.57 -22.05
C GLU A 324 -14.77 -27.96 -21.06
N GLU A 325 -13.51 -27.67 -21.38
CA GLU A 325 -12.43 -27.84 -20.42
C GLU A 325 -12.55 -26.90 -19.22
N LEU A 326 -12.95 -25.65 -19.43
CA LEU A 326 -13.19 -24.69 -18.36
C LEU A 326 -14.33 -25.13 -17.45
N LYS A 327 -15.47 -25.58 -18.01
CA LYS A 327 -16.59 -26.13 -17.24
C LYS A 327 -16.13 -27.31 -16.37
N ARG A 328 -15.34 -28.23 -16.94
CA ARG A 328 -14.79 -29.38 -16.22
C ARG A 328 -13.85 -28.97 -15.09
N ALA A 329 -12.89 -28.08 -15.38
CA ALA A 329 -11.88 -27.64 -14.42
C ALA A 329 -12.49 -26.79 -13.30
N ASP A 330 -13.42 -25.88 -13.59
CA ASP A 330 -14.11 -25.09 -12.57
C ASP A 330 -14.99 -25.99 -11.69
N GLN A 331 -15.74 -26.94 -12.27
CA GLN A 331 -16.53 -27.89 -11.47
C GLN A 331 -15.63 -28.72 -10.53
N ALA A 332 -14.54 -29.30 -11.05
CA ALA A 332 -13.58 -30.05 -10.24
C ALA A 332 -12.94 -29.18 -9.14
N TYR A 333 -12.68 -27.91 -9.44
CA TYR A 333 -12.22 -26.94 -8.46
C TYR A 333 -13.30 -26.65 -7.39
N ARG A 334 -14.54 -26.29 -7.75
CA ARG A 334 -15.57 -25.93 -6.76
C ARG A 334 -16.01 -27.11 -5.90
N ASP A 335 -16.03 -28.32 -6.46
CA ASP A 335 -16.32 -29.55 -5.71
C ASP A 335 -15.17 -29.98 -4.79
N SER A 336 -13.97 -29.42 -4.98
CA SER A 336 -12.82 -29.69 -4.12
C SER A 336 -12.86 -28.93 -2.78
N LEU A 337 -13.80 -27.99 -2.62
CA LEU A 337 -13.90 -27.10 -1.47
C LEU A 337 -15.15 -27.41 -0.62
N PRO A 338 -15.08 -27.29 0.71
CA PRO A 338 -16.28 -27.30 1.54
C PRO A 338 -17.22 -26.13 1.21
N ASP A 339 -16.69 -24.90 1.03
CA ASP A 339 -17.43 -23.71 0.58
C ASP A 339 -18.88 -23.64 1.11
N ILE A 340 -19.02 -23.53 2.44
CA ILE A 340 -20.32 -23.57 3.13
C ILE A 340 -21.25 -22.46 2.61
N ALA A 341 -20.66 -21.33 2.20
CA ALA A 341 -21.37 -20.17 1.66
C ALA A 341 -22.13 -20.45 0.37
N HIS A 342 -21.83 -21.53 -0.37
CA HIS A 342 -22.47 -21.84 -1.65
C HIS A 342 -22.99 -23.27 -1.76
N HIS A 343 -22.32 -24.25 -1.13
CA HIS A 343 -22.80 -25.63 -1.16
C HIS A 343 -23.99 -25.85 -0.23
N HIS A 344 -24.08 -25.12 0.90
CA HIS A 344 -25.18 -25.22 1.86
C HIS A 344 -25.59 -26.69 2.16
N ILE A 345 -26.84 -27.05 1.84
CA ILE A 345 -27.43 -28.38 2.04
C ILE A 345 -26.75 -29.46 1.17
N ARG A 346 -26.08 -29.10 0.06
CA ARG A 346 -25.38 -30.05 -0.83
C ARG A 346 -24.25 -30.80 -0.11
N LEU A 347 -23.65 -30.20 0.91
CA LEU A 347 -22.65 -30.89 1.75
C LEU A 347 -23.25 -32.08 2.49
N ILE A 348 -24.54 -32.05 2.81
CA ILE A 348 -25.23 -33.13 3.51
C ILE A 348 -25.80 -34.13 2.50
N THR A 349 -26.38 -33.64 1.39
CA THR A 349 -27.13 -34.48 0.44
C THR A 349 -26.27 -35.17 -0.61
N ARG A 350 -25.04 -34.70 -0.90
CA ARG A 350 -24.19 -35.25 -1.97
C ARG A 350 -22.91 -35.91 -1.43
N PRO A 351 -22.87 -37.24 -1.23
CA PRO A 351 -21.68 -37.92 -0.71
C PRO A 351 -20.47 -37.90 -1.67
N ARG A 352 -20.72 -37.73 -2.98
CA ARG A 352 -19.65 -37.55 -3.98
C ARG A 352 -18.81 -36.29 -3.71
N LEU A 353 -19.44 -35.22 -3.18
CA LEU A 353 -18.76 -33.97 -2.86
C LEU A 353 -17.70 -34.17 -1.76
N TRP A 354 -18.03 -34.91 -0.69
CA TRP A 354 -17.05 -35.25 0.35
C TRP A 354 -15.89 -36.09 -0.16
N THR A 355 -16.11 -36.90 -1.20
CA THR A 355 -15.04 -37.68 -1.84
C THR A 355 -14.08 -36.76 -2.59
N ALA A 356 -14.61 -35.76 -3.32
CA ALA A 356 -13.81 -34.75 -3.99
C ALA A 356 -13.03 -33.87 -2.99
N ILE A 357 -13.68 -33.39 -1.92
CA ILE A 357 -13.06 -32.61 -0.83
C ILE A 357 -11.93 -33.40 -0.15
N HIS A 358 -12.18 -34.67 0.20
CA HIS A 358 -11.16 -35.53 0.81
C HIS A 358 -9.96 -35.74 -0.11
N GLY A 359 -10.20 -36.01 -1.39
CA GLY A 359 -9.13 -36.11 -2.39
C GLY A 359 -8.32 -34.82 -2.51
N ALA A 360 -8.98 -33.66 -2.47
CA ALA A 360 -8.36 -32.35 -2.53
C ALA A 360 -7.51 -32.03 -1.29
N TRP A 361 -7.94 -32.43 -0.10
CA TRP A 361 -7.13 -32.29 1.12
C TRP A 361 -5.80 -33.03 0.99
N VAL A 362 -5.85 -34.30 0.58
CA VAL A 362 -4.66 -35.14 0.43
C VAL A 362 -3.74 -34.59 -0.65
N ARG A 363 -4.27 -34.26 -1.84
CA ARG A 363 -3.50 -33.62 -2.92
C ARG A 363 -2.84 -32.32 -2.45
N GLY A 364 -3.57 -31.49 -1.71
CA GLY A 364 -3.04 -30.24 -1.20
C GLY A 364 -1.98 -30.42 -0.11
N TRP A 365 -1.97 -31.55 0.62
CA TRP A 365 -0.89 -31.88 1.57
C TRP A 365 0.35 -32.43 0.85
N GLU A 366 0.15 -33.20 -0.21
CA GLU A 366 1.20 -33.71 -1.08
C GLU A 366 1.93 -32.56 -1.79
N ILE A 367 1.21 -31.68 -2.48
CA ILE A 367 1.78 -30.50 -3.17
C ILE A 367 2.57 -29.61 -2.20
N ARG A 368 2.04 -29.37 -0.99
CA ARG A 368 2.72 -28.54 0.03
C ARG A 368 3.85 -29.27 0.76
N ARG A 369 4.18 -30.52 0.40
CA ARG A 369 5.12 -31.40 1.11
C ARG A 369 4.85 -31.50 2.61
N MET A 370 3.57 -31.55 2.97
CA MET A 370 3.10 -31.85 4.33
C MET A 370 2.97 -33.35 4.56
N ALA A 371 2.65 -34.09 3.51
CA ALA A 371 2.62 -35.55 3.48
C ALA A 371 3.54 -36.05 2.35
N ASP A 372 4.38 -37.05 2.63
CA ASP A 372 5.16 -37.76 1.60
C ASP A 372 4.24 -38.74 0.81
N PRO A 373 4.70 -39.35 -0.30
CA PRO A 373 3.86 -40.23 -1.10
C PRO A 373 3.31 -41.43 -0.32
N GLU A 374 4.09 -41.98 0.62
CA GLU A 374 3.68 -43.10 1.48
C GLU A 374 2.53 -42.69 2.42
N ALA A 375 2.70 -41.59 3.15
CA ALA A 375 1.66 -41.04 4.04
C ALA A 375 0.43 -40.59 3.25
N SER A 376 0.63 -39.94 2.11
CA SER A 376 -0.47 -39.50 1.23
C SER A 376 -1.29 -40.68 0.71
N GLY A 377 -0.64 -41.79 0.36
CA GLY A 377 -1.30 -43.04 -0.03
C GLY A 377 -2.20 -43.60 1.09
N ARG A 378 -1.72 -43.60 2.35
CA ARG A 378 -2.54 -44.02 3.51
C ARG A 378 -3.71 -43.08 3.77
N LEU A 379 -3.48 -41.77 3.72
CA LEU A 379 -4.51 -40.75 3.94
C LEU A 379 -5.57 -40.75 2.84
N ARG A 380 -5.22 -41.16 1.61
CA ARG A 380 -6.15 -41.30 0.48
C ARG A 380 -7.06 -42.53 0.64
N LYS A 381 -6.62 -43.58 1.35
CA LYS A 381 -7.42 -44.77 1.62
C LYS A 381 -8.38 -44.61 2.80
N SER A 382 -8.03 -43.81 3.82
CA SER A 382 -8.82 -43.64 5.04
C SER A 382 -9.26 -42.18 5.26
N ARG A 383 -10.57 -41.94 5.22
CA ARG A 383 -11.17 -40.63 5.53
C ARG A 383 -10.96 -40.23 6.97
N PHE A 384 -11.06 -41.17 7.91
CA PHE A 384 -10.83 -40.91 9.33
C PHE A 384 -9.39 -40.46 9.60
N ALA A 385 -8.40 -41.13 8.99
CA ALA A 385 -7.01 -40.73 9.12
C ALA A 385 -6.76 -39.33 8.53
N ALA A 386 -7.37 -39.02 7.39
CA ALA A 386 -7.30 -37.68 6.80
C ALA A 386 -7.95 -36.61 7.70
N LEU A 387 -9.10 -36.90 8.32
CA LEU A 387 -9.75 -35.99 9.25
C LEU A 387 -8.86 -35.73 10.48
N LEU A 388 -8.29 -36.77 11.08
CA LEU A 388 -7.35 -36.62 12.19
C LEU A 388 -6.13 -35.78 11.78
N PHE A 389 -5.58 -36.01 10.60
CA PHE A 389 -4.47 -35.23 10.06
C PHE A 389 -4.82 -33.75 9.85
N LEU A 390 -6.06 -33.46 9.46
CA LEU A 390 -6.59 -32.09 9.36
C LEU A 390 -6.69 -31.45 10.76
N VAL A 391 -7.36 -32.12 11.70
CA VAL A 391 -7.59 -31.66 13.08
C VAL A 391 -6.28 -31.33 13.78
N LEU A 392 -5.25 -32.19 13.64
CA LEU A 392 -3.92 -31.92 14.20
C LEU A 392 -3.32 -30.59 13.75
N GLY A 393 -3.67 -30.09 12.56
CA GLY A 393 -3.23 -28.76 12.10
C GLY A 393 -4.03 -27.60 12.68
N LEU A 394 -5.27 -27.84 13.10
CA LEU A 394 -6.18 -26.83 13.64
C LEU A 394 -6.10 -26.72 15.17
N LEU A 395 -5.54 -27.73 15.85
CA LEU A 395 -5.36 -27.74 17.30
C LEU A 395 -4.81 -26.42 17.90
N PRO A 396 -3.80 -25.74 17.31
CA PRO A 396 -3.30 -24.48 17.87
C PRO A 396 -4.36 -23.38 18.03
N ALA A 397 -5.44 -23.40 17.25
CA ALA A 397 -6.54 -22.45 17.36
C ALA A 397 -7.38 -22.65 18.64
N LEU A 398 -7.27 -23.81 19.30
CA LEU A 398 -7.92 -24.08 20.59
C LEU A 398 -7.22 -23.38 21.75
N THR A 399 -5.91 -23.11 21.66
CA THR A 399 -5.15 -22.50 22.78
C THR A 399 -5.72 -21.15 23.24
N PRO A 400 -6.05 -20.18 22.35
CA PRO A 400 -6.74 -18.95 22.77
C PRO A 400 -8.10 -19.20 23.43
N ILE A 401 -8.85 -20.19 22.97
CA ILE A 401 -10.17 -20.55 23.52
C ILE A 401 -10.01 -21.12 24.94
N LEU A 402 -9.05 -22.03 25.14
CA LEU A 402 -8.72 -22.58 26.46
C LEU A 402 -8.27 -21.47 27.44
N PHE A 403 -7.51 -20.49 26.96
CA PHE A 403 -7.09 -19.33 27.74
C PHE A 403 -8.30 -18.45 28.14
N LEU A 404 -9.21 -18.16 27.20
CA LEU A 404 -10.43 -17.39 27.45
C LEU A 404 -11.36 -18.10 28.44
N LEU A 405 -11.56 -19.42 28.27
CA LEU A 405 -12.42 -20.24 29.12
C LEU A 405 -11.77 -20.62 30.45
N LYS A 406 -10.48 -20.30 30.66
CA LYS A 406 -9.68 -20.67 31.84
C LYS A 406 -9.75 -22.17 32.18
N PHE A 407 -9.93 -23.02 31.16
CA PHE A 407 -10.11 -24.46 31.30
C PHE A 407 -8.78 -25.18 31.04
N PRO A 408 -8.30 -26.12 31.89
CA PRO A 408 -9.04 -26.84 32.95
C PRO A 408 -8.90 -26.30 34.38
N GLY A 409 -8.39 -25.08 34.60
CA GLY A 409 -8.30 -24.49 35.93
C GLY A 409 -7.28 -23.34 36.03
N ARG A 410 -7.22 -22.67 37.19
CA ARG A 410 -6.36 -21.48 37.42
C ARG A 410 -4.97 -21.81 37.97
N ALA A 411 -4.71 -23.04 38.42
CA ALA A 411 -3.44 -23.43 39.01
C ALA A 411 -2.30 -23.41 37.98
N ALA A 412 -1.16 -22.80 38.30
CA ALA A 412 -0.02 -22.60 37.39
C ALA A 412 0.45 -23.86 36.63
N GLY A 413 0.36 -25.05 37.27
CA GLY A 413 0.69 -26.34 36.63
C GLY A 413 -0.23 -26.73 35.46
N LEU A 414 -1.50 -26.30 35.49
CA LEU A 414 -2.48 -26.57 34.41
C LEU A 414 -2.29 -25.66 33.20
N TRP A 415 -1.49 -24.59 33.30
CA TRP A 415 -1.24 -23.66 32.19
C TRP A 415 -0.41 -24.33 31.09
N ILE A 416 0.39 -25.34 31.44
CA ILE A 416 1.13 -26.16 30.46
C ILE A 416 0.15 -26.94 29.57
N LEU A 417 -0.98 -27.40 30.12
CA LEU A 417 -2.00 -28.11 29.34
C LEU A 417 -2.66 -27.21 28.28
N TRP A 418 -2.71 -25.90 28.50
CA TRP A 418 -3.21 -24.93 27.51
C TRP A 418 -2.30 -24.86 26.26
N LEU A 419 -1.02 -25.22 26.41
CA LEU A 419 -0.04 -25.24 25.34
C LEU A 419 0.00 -26.56 24.56
N VAL A 420 -0.61 -27.64 25.07
CA VAL A 420 -0.64 -28.96 24.40
C VAL A 420 -1.17 -28.88 22.96
N PRO A 421 -2.24 -28.12 22.65
CA PRO A 421 -2.71 -28.00 21.26
C PRO A 421 -1.66 -27.41 20.30
N LEU A 422 -0.67 -26.66 20.79
CA LEU A 422 0.46 -26.16 19.98
C LEU A 422 1.37 -27.29 19.47
N LEU A 423 1.32 -28.49 20.06
CA LEU A 423 2.06 -29.66 19.61
C LEU A 423 1.42 -30.34 18.40
N GLY A 424 0.14 -30.06 18.10
CA GLY A 424 -0.58 -30.67 16.97
C GLY A 424 0.18 -30.61 15.63
N PRO A 425 0.69 -29.44 15.20
CA PRO A 425 1.48 -29.33 13.98
C PRO A 425 2.79 -30.13 14.00
N LEU A 426 3.39 -30.35 15.17
CA LEU A 426 4.58 -31.18 15.32
C LEU A 426 4.23 -32.65 15.10
N VAL A 427 3.19 -33.16 15.77
CA VAL A 427 2.68 -34.52 15.59
C VAL A 427 2.30 -34.77 14.14
N ARG A 428 1.60 -33.81 13.53
CA ARG A 428 1.23 -33.86 12.11
C ARG A 428 2.45 -33.97 11.18
N ARG A 429 3.51 -33.20 11.45
CA ARG A 429 4.76 -33.28 10.66
C ARG A 429 5.46 -34.63 10.85
N LEU A 430 5.50 -35.15 12.09
CA LEU A 430 6.07 -36.48 12.36
C LEU A 430 5.27 -37.56 11.63
N TRP A 431 3.94 -37.51 11.63
CA TRP A 431 3.13 -38.48 10.91
C TRP A 431 3.28 -38.37 9.39
N GLY A 432 3.19 -37.16 8.83
CA GLY A 432 3.15 -36.94 7.39
C GLY A 432 4.50 -37.09 6.68
N ARG A 433 5.64 -36.95 7.38
CA ARG A 433 6.96 -36.82 6.73
C ARG A 433 8.00 -37.77 7.29
N ARG A 434 8.42 -38.75 6.49
CA ARG A 434 9.49 -39.70 6.82
C ARG A 434 10.84 -39.04 7.03
N ASP A 435 11.17 -38.04 6.22
CA ASP A 435 12.42 -37.28 6.32
C ASP A 435 12.49 -36.51 7.67
N TYR A 436 11.37 -35.93 8.09
CA TYR A 436 11.27 -35.23 9.36
C TYR A 436 11.32 -36.19 10.57
N ARG A 437 10.70 -37.37 10.49
CA ARG A 437 10.85 -38.42 11.53
C ARG A 437 12.30 -38.83 11.71
N ARG A 438 13.01 -39.10 10.60
CA ARG A 438 14.45 -39.42 10.63
C ARG A 438 15.27 -38.27 11.21
N HIS A 439 14.94 -37.03 10.86
CA HIS A 439 15.60 -35.84 11.39
C HIS A 439 15.44 -35.73 12.92
N VAL A 440 14.22 -35.85 13.44
CA VAL A 440 13.95 -35.79 14.88
C VAL A 440 14.57 -36.98 15.62
N GLY A 441 14.45 -38.20 15.07
CA GLY A 441 15.11 -39.37 15.63
C GLY A 441 16.63 -39.17 15.74
N ALA A 442 17.26 -38.67 14.69
CA ALA A 442 18.70 -38.43 14.68
C ALA A 442 19.17 -37.29 15.60
N LEU A 443 18.31 -36.31 15.90
CA LEU A 443 18.61 -35.28 16.90
C LEU A 443 18.79 -35.88 18.31
N LEU A 444 18.07 -36.96 18.61
CA LEU A 444 18.09 -37.64 19.91
C LEU A 444 19.10 -38.79 19.95
N THR A 445 19.30 -39.51 18.84
CA THR A 445 20.08 -40.75 18.82
C THR A 445 21.51 -40.63 18.28
N LYS A 446 21.83 -39.62 17.46
CA LYS A 446 23.15 -39.51 16.81
C LYS A 446 24.01 -38.41 17.43
N ALA A 447 25.10 -38.81 18.06
CA ALA A 447 26.12 -37.89 18.56
C ALA A 447 26.62 -36.95 17.43
N GLY A 448 26.78 -35.65 17.73
CA GLY A 448 27.22 -34.63 16.77
C GLY A 448 26.17 -34.20 15.72
N TYR A 449 25.03 -34.90 15.57
CA TYR A 449 23.98 -34.50 14.66
C TYR A 449 23.28 -33.22 15.11
N LEU A 450 23.06 -33.03 16.42
CA LEU A 450 22.50 -31.79 16.97
C LEU A 450 23.33 -30.55 16.57
N GLY A 451 24.66 -30.63 16.66
CA GLY A 451 25.56 -29.56 16.23
C GLY A 451 25.52 -29.30 14.72
N ARG A 452 25.39 -30.34 13.89
CA ARG A 452 25.16 -30.20 12.44
C ARG A 452 23.79 -29.58 12.15
N ALA A 453 22.74 -30.01 12.83
CA ALA A 453 21.38 -29.48 12.69
C ALA A 453 21.30 -28.01 13.10
N PHE A 454 21.99 -27.62 14.18
CA PHE A 454 22.11 -26.22 14.59
C PHE A 454 22.85 -25.39 13.53
N ARG A 455 24.01 -25.85 13.04
CA ARG A 455 24.74 -25.18 11.94
C ARG A 455 23.88 -25.01 10.68
N GLY A 456 23.14 -26.05 10.29
CA GLY A 456 22.20 -25.98 9.18
C GLY A 456 21.05 -25.02 9.44
N HIS A 457 20.49 -24.98 10.66
CA HIS A 457 19.46 -24.00 11.04
C HIS A 457 19.97 -22.56 10.94
N VAL A 458 21.17 -22.29 11.46
CA VAL A 458 21.82 -20.97 11.37
C VAL A 458 22.00 -20.57 9.90
N THR A 459 22.52 -21.48 9.08
CA THR A 459 22.76 -21.23 7.66
C THR A 459 21.45 -20.94 6.91
N GLU A 460 20.38 -21.71 7.15
CA GLU A 460 19.05 -21.46 6.59
C GLU A 460 18.47 -20.11 7.05
N ALA A 461 18.64 -19.75 8.32
CA ALA A 461 18.20 -18.45 8.84
C ALA A 461 18.99 -17.29 8.21
N LEU A 462 20.30 -17.45 8.01
CA LEU A 462 21.17 -16.45 7.39
C LEU A 462 20.80 -16.19 5.93
N ILE A 463 20.35 -17.20 5.19
CA ILE A 463 19.79 -16.99 3.84
C ILE A 463 18.63 -15.99 3.92
N GLY A 464 17.68 -16.19 4.84
CA GLY A 464 16.57 -15.26 5.03
C GLY A 464 17.00 -13.86 5.49
N TRP A 465 18.00 -13.76 6.37
CA TRP A 465 18.53 -12.49 6.84
C TRP A 465 19.30 -11.73 5.74
N HIS A 466 20.07 -12.43 4.92
CA HIS A 466 20.79 -11.82 3.81
C HIS A 466 19.82 -11.31 2.74
N ARG A 467 18.84 -12.14 2.35
CA ARG A 467 17.77 -11.78 1.40
C ARG A 467 16.95 -10.55 1.82
N SER A 468 16.74 -10.37 3.13
CA SER A 468 16.02 -9.21 3.69
C SER A 468 16.91 -7.99 3.91
N GLY A 469 18.19 -8.05 3.54
CA GLY A 469 19.16 -6.98 3.79
C GLY A 469 19.47 -6.75 5.27
N ARG A 470 19.15 -7.72 6.15
CA ARG A 470 19.38 -7.64 7.60
C ARG A 470 20.85 -7.81 7.97
N VAL A 471 21.62 -8.53 7.15
CA VAL A 471 23.06 -8.75 7.31
C VAL A 471 23.80 -8.56 5.99
N SER A 472 24.98 -7.94 6.04
CA SER A 472 25.89 -7.82 4.90
C SER A 472 26.51 -9.18 4.52
N GLU A 473 27.04 -9.28 3.32
CA GLU A 473 27.67 -10.49 2.76
C GLU A 473 28.77 -11.03 3.67
N LYS A 474 29.76 -10.19 3.98
CA LYS A 474 30.90 -10.54 4.86
C LYS A 474 30.43 -11.03 6.23
N ARG A 475 29.42 -10.36 6.80
CA ARG A 475 28.89 -10.73 8.11
C ARG A 475 28.07 -12.02 8.07
N ALA A 476 27.28 -12.26 7.02
CA ALA A 476 26.54 -13.49 6.85
C ALA A 476 27.49 -14.70 6.84
N LEU A 477 28.57 -14.63 6.06
CA LEU A 477 29.59 -15.68 6.02
C LEU A 477 30.35 -15.84 7.35
N THR A 478 30.59 -14.74 8.06
CA THR A 478 31.22 -14.75 9.39
C THR A 478 30.35 -15.46 10.43
N ILE A 479 29.05 -15.16 10.47
CA ILE A 479 28.10 -15.84 11.38
C ILE A 479 27.95 -17.32 10.98
N ALA A 480 27.96 -17.62 9.68
CA ALA A 480 27.93 -19.01 9.21
C ALA A 480 29.19 -19.81 9.62
N ARG A 481 30.37 -19.17 9.74
CA ARG A 481 31.60 -19.79 10.28
C ARG A 481 31.56 -19.91 11.81
N LYS A 482 30.97 -18.92 12.50
CA LYS A 482 30.86 -18.88 13.97
C LYS A 482 29.39 -18.81 14.42
N PRO A 483 28.68 -19.97 14.50
CA PRO A 483 27.26 -20.03 14.84
C PRO A 483 26.87 -19.36 16.16
N GLY A 484 27.78 -19.25 17.14
CA GLY A 484 27.50 -18.54 18.41
C GLY A 484 27.09 -17.08 18.21
N LEU A 485 27.61 -16.41 17.17
CA LEU A 485 27.21 -15.03 16.83
C LEU A 485 25.74 -14.93 16.44
N TYR A 486 25.14 -16.01 15.92
CA TYR A 486 23.73 -16.03 15.59
C TYR A 486 22.85 -15.84 16.83
N ILE A 487 23.20 -16.52 17.94
CA ILE A 487 22.47 -16.43 19.21
C ILE A 487 22.52 -15.00 19.74
N LEU A 488 23.69 -14.37 19.70
CA LEU A 488 23.86 -12.98 20.15
C LEU A 488 23.05 -11.97 19.32
N ASN A 489 22.95 -12.17 18.00
CA ASN A 489 22.18 -11.26 17.13
C ASN A 489 20.66 -11.54 17.17
N ARG A 490 20.22 -12.72 17.63
CA ARG A 490 18.82 -13.15 17.52
C ARG A 490 17.81 -12.30 18.32
N PRO A 491 18.10 -11.83 19.55
CA PRO A 491 17.19 -10.93 20.28
C PRO A 491 16.91 -9.63 19.51
N LEU A 492 17.94 -9.06 18.85
CA LEU A 492 17.80 -7.86 18.03
C LEU A 492 17.01 -8.11 16.74
N ALA A 493 16.86 -9.37 16.32
CA ALA A 493 16.22 -9.70 15.04
C ALA A 493 14.70 -9.43 15.03
N VAL A 494 14.10 -9.13 16.19
CA VAL A 494 12.71 -8.64 16.31
C VAL A 494 12.54 -7.26 15.65
N LEU A 495 13.60 -6.45 15.64
CA LEU A 495 13.59 -5.12 15.03
C LEU A 495 13.48 -5.21 13.50
N PRO A 496 12.94 -4.16 12.83
CA PRO A 496 12.95 -4.05 11.37
C PRO A 496 14.35 -4.26 10.80
N ALA A 497 14.46 -4.87 9.61
CA ALA A 497 15.74 -5.31 9.05
C ALA A 497 16.78 -4.17 8.94
N GLY A 498 16.35 -2.96 8.58
CA GLY A 498 17.20 -1.77 8.51
C GLY A 498 17.75 -1.34 9.87
N VAL A 499 16.92 -1.35 10.91
CA VAL A 499 17.32 -1.00 12.29
C VAL A 499 18.25 -2.06 12.86
N HIS A 500 17.94 -3.34 12.65
CA HIS A 500 18.83 -4.42 13.05
C HIS A 500 20.19 -4.30 12.37
N ARG A 501 20.24 -4.04 11.06
CA ARG A 501 21.52 -3.84 10.35
C ARG A 501 22.26 -2.62 10.88
N PHE A 502 21.56 -1.54 11.20
CA PHE A 502 22.14 -0.33 11.80
C PHE A 502 22.81 -0.62 13.15
N LEU A 503 22.19 -1.42 14.02
CA LEU A 503 22.76 -1.75 15.33
C LEU A 503 23.86 -2.82 15.26
N THR A 504 23.79 -3.71 14.27
CA THR A 504 24.69 -4.87 14.23
C THR A 504 25.91 -4.62 13.34
N ASP A 505 25.77 -3.95 12.21
CA ASP A 505 26.85 -3.74 11.23
C ASP A 505 27.49 -2.35 11.38
N LYS A 506 28.72 -2.32 11.90
CA LYS A 506 29.50 -1.08 12.12
C LYS A 506 29.76 -0.31 10.82
N ALA A 507 29.94 -0.98 9.68
CA ALA A 507 30.17 -0.31 8.41
C ALA A 507 28.89 0.39 7.94
N TYR A 508 27.75 -0.31 8.02
CA TYR A 508 26.44 0.26 7.68
C TYR A 508 26.01 1.37 8.65
N PHE A 509 26.31 1.24 9.94
CA PHE A 509 26.12 2.29 10.95
C PHE A 509 26.87 3.56 10.56
N LYS A 510 28.18 3.44 10.28
CA LYS A 510 29.03 4.57 9.85
C LYS A 510 28.54 5.16 8.54
N GLU A 511 28.17 4.34 7.57
CA GLU A 511 27.63 4.77 6.29
C GLU A 511 26.32 5.56 6.48
N ARG A 512 25.37 5.06 7.28
CA ARG A 512 24.11 5.75 7.55
C ARG A 512 24.31 7.06 8.31
N LEU A 513 25.20 7.10 9.30
CA LEU A 513 25.57 8.35 9.95
C LEU A 513 26.22 9.34 8.97
N TYR A 514 27.11 8.85 8.10
CA TYR A 514 27.70 9.67 7.05
C TYR A 514 26.64 10.20 6.08
N LEU A 515 25.69 9.36 5.65
CA LEU A 515 24.58 9.76 4.78
C LEU A 515 23.64 10.76 5.45
N MET A 516 23.44 10.65 6.76
CA MET A 516 22.52 11.50 7.53
C MET A 516 23.14 12.85 7.91
N PHE A 517 24.43 12.87 8.26
CA PHE A 517 25.09 14.07 8.79
C PHE A 517 26.11 14.69 7.84
N VAL A 518 26.92 13.87 7.13
CA VAL A 518 28.04 14.36 6.32
C VAL A 518 27.64 14.61 4.87
N LYS A 519 26.79 13.75 4.27
CA LYS A 519 26.34 13.90 2.88
C LYS A 519 25.54 15.19 2.66
N PRO A 520 24.59 15.60 3.52
CA PRO A 520 23.87 16.87 3.35
C PRO A 520 24.82 18.08 3.42
N PHE A 521 25.80 18.04 4.32
CA PHE A 521 26.83 19.08 4.42
C PHE A 521 27.70 19.13 3.14
N ARG A 522 28.19 17.98 2.66
CA ARG A 522 28.95 17.91 1.39
C ARG A 522 28.12 18.34 0.19
N LEU A 523 26.84 17.98 0.13
CA LEU A 523 25.91 18.45 -0.92
C LEU A 523 25.76 19.98 -0.85
N TYR A 524 25.67 20.57 0.34
CA TYR A 524 25.58 22.03 0.46
C TYR A 524 26.85 22.75 -0.03
N PHE A 525 28.03 22.27 0.36
CA PHE A 525 29.29 22.98 0.08
C PHE A 525 29.98 22.61 -1.24
N ARG A 526 29.81 21.39 -1.79
CA ARG A 526 30.55 20.91 -2.98
C ARG A 526 29.66 20.79 -4.24
N PRO A 527 29.87 21.61 -5.29
CA PRO A 527 29.12 21.53 -6.56
C PRO A 527 29.19 20.17 -7.25
N ALA A 528 30.38 19.64 -7.48
CA ALA A 528 30.57 18.34 -8.15
C ALA A 528 29.83 17.18 -7.46
N VAL A 529 29.66 17.22 -6.14
CA VAL A 529 28.91 16.20 -5.39
C VAL A 529 27.41 16.31 -5.65
N ARG A 530 26.87 17.53 -5.82
CA ARG A 530 25.46 17.76 -6.15
C ARG A 530 25.14 17.33 -7.56
N GLU A 531 25.98 17.68 -8.52
CA GLU A 531 25.83 17.28 -9.91
C GLU A 531 25.85 15.76 -10.03
N LYS A 532 26.84 15.10 -9.43
CA LYS A 532 26.89 13.64 -9.39
C LYS A 532 25.65 13.03 -8.74
N TRP A 533 25.21 13.59 -7.60
CA TRP A 533 24.02 13.09 -6.92
C TRP A 533 22.75 13.22 -7.78
N LEU A 534 22.59 14.34 -8.51
CA LEU A 534 21.47 14.52 -9.43
C LEU A 534 21.58 13.58 -10.65
N ARG A 535 22.77 13.40 -11.22
CA ARG A 535 23.03 12.43 -12.31
C ARG A 535 22.68 11.00 -11.90
N ASP A 536 23.13 10.57 -10.72
CA ASP A 536 22.84 9.25 -10.16
C ASP A 536 21.33 9.06 -9.97
N MET A 537 20.63 10.08 -9.46
CA MET A 537 19.18 10.06 -9.26
C MET A 537 18.43 10.02 -10.59
N VAL A 538 18.81 10.81 -11.59
CA VAL A 538 18.21 10.80 -12.94
C VAL A 538 18.42 9.44 -13.61
N GLU A 539 19.61 8.86 -13.50
CA GLU A 539 19.92 7.53 -14.05
C GLU A 539 19.12 6.43 -13.34
N GLU A 540 18.95 6.52 -12.02
CA GLU A 540 18.06 5.64 -11.27
C GLU A 540 16.59 5.82 -11.69
N GLY A 541 16.15 7.06 -11.88
CA GLY A 541 14.83 7.41 -12.40
C GLY A 541 14.56 6.80 -13.77
N ARG A 542 15.55 6.90 -14.68
CA ARG A 542 15.53 6.30 -16.01
C ARG A 542 15.45 4.77 -15.93
N LYS A 543 16.30 4.13 -15.11
CA LYS A 543 16.27 2.67 -14.89
C LYS A 543 14.95 2.19 -14.31
N ASN A 544 14.32 3.00 -13.46
CA ASN A 544 13.01 2.72 -12.87
C ASN A 544 11.83 3.10 -13.79
N GLY A 545 12.08 3.62 -15.00
CA GLY A 545 11.04 4.00 -15.95
C GLY A 545 10.23 5.24 -15.56
N MET A 546 10.76 6.07 -14.65
CA MET A 546 10.15 7.35 -14.24
C MET A 546 10.40 8.48 -15.24
N LEU A 547 11.47 8.37 -16.04
CA LEU A 547 11.90 9.35 -17.04
C LEU A 547 12.04 8.71 -18.41
N SER A 548 11.61 9.43 -19.45
CA SER A 548 11.90 9.08 -20.85
C SER A 548 13.39 9.30 -21.15
N ALA A 549 13.92 8.69 -22.20
CA ALA A 549 15.30 8.93 -22.63
C ALA A 549 15.53 10.41 -23.00
N ALA A 550 14.54 11.03 -23.65
CA ALA A 550 14.57 12.44 -24.02
C ALA A 550 14.53 13.36 -22.78
N ASP A 551 13.65 13.10 -21.82
CA ASP A 551 13.51 13.87 -20.58
C ASP A 551 14.80 13.76 -19.75
N SER A 552 15.37 12.56 -19.67
CA SER A 552 16.65 12.32 -18.99
C SER A 552 17.77 13.14 -19.64
N ALA A 553 17.89 13.12 -20.97
CA ALA A 553 18.90 13.91 -21.69
C ALA A 553 18.70 15.42 -21.47
N HIS A 554 17.46 15.90 -21.51
CA HIS A 554 17.13 17.31 -21.28
C HIS A 554 17.50 17.77 -19.87
N ILE A 555 17.17 16.98 -18.84
CA ILE A 555 17.54 17.28 -17.45
C ILE A 555 19.06 17.30 -17.29
N LEU A 556 19.77 16.31 -17.87
CA LEU A 556 21.22 16.21 -17.77
C LEU A 556 21.95 17.37 -18.48
N ALA A 557 21.36 17.94 -19.53
CA ALA A 557 21.91 19.09 -20.25
C ALA A 557 21.82 20.42 -19.44
N GLN A 558 20.87 20.51 -18.51
CA GLN A 558 20.63 21.73 -17.72
C GLN A 558 21.21 21.66 -16.29
N ILE A 559 21.91 20.57 -15.92
CA ILE A 559 22.41 20.34 -14.55
C ILE A 559 23.27 21.48 -14.01
N ASP A 560 24.01 22.15 -14.89
CA ASP A 560 24.94 23.23 -14.52
C ASP A 560 24.23 24.57 -14.33
N GLU A 561 22.91 24.64 -14.57
CA GLU A 561 22.17 25.88 -14.42
C GLU A 561 22.21 26.36 -12.95
N PRO A 562 22.57 27.63 -12.69
CA PRO A 562 22.74 28.17 -11.34
C PRO A 562 21.51 27.99 -10.45
N TYR A 563 20.31 27.99 -11.04
CA TYR A 563 19.06 27.81 -10.31
C TYR A 563 18.90 26.37 -9.77
N ILE A 564 19.25 25.35 -10.56
CA ILE A 564 19.20 23.94 -10.14
C ILE A 564 20.21 23.69 -9.01
N GLN A 565 21.40 24.30 -9.09
CA GLN A 565 22.40 24.23 -8.03
C GLN A 565 21.92 24.85 -6.71
N LYS A 566 21.20 25.98 -6.77
CA LYS A 566 20.55 26.60 -5.59
C LYS A 566 19.49 25.68 -4.99
N TYR A 567 18.66 25.08 -5.84
CA TYR A 567 17.62 24.14 -5.42
C TYR A 567 18.21 22.95 -4.66
N LEU A 568 19.26 22.32 -5.21
CA LEU A 568 19.90 21.17 -4.58
C LEU A 568 20.54 21.52 -3.21
N LYS A 569 21.09 22.74 -3.06
CA LYS A 569 21.56 23.25 -1.76
C LYS A 569 20.42 23.37 -0.75
N SER A 570 19.31 23.98 -1.15
CA SER A 570 18.15 24.14 -0.27
C SER A 570 17.55 22.79 0.10
N LEU A 571 17.43 21.86 -0.84
CA LEU A 571 16.96 20.50 -0.58
C LEU A 571 17.84 19.78 0.45
N ALA A 572 19.17 19.93 0.36
CA ALA A 572 20.10 19.37 1.35
C ALA A 572 19.89 19.95 2.75
N VAL A 573 19.67 21.27 2.87
CA VAL A 573 19.32 21.92 4.15
C VAL A 573 17.98 21.39 4.68
N HIS A 574 16.98 21.21 3.81
CA HIS A 574 15.67 20.70 4.20
C HIS A 574 15.76 19.27 4.71
N LEU A 575 16.51 18.40 4.03
CA LEU A 575 16.83 17.05 4.49
C LEU A 575 17.52 17.06 5.86
N ALA A 576 18.46 17.99 6.09
CA ALA A 576 19.12 18.13 7.39
C ALA A 576 18.14 18.54 8.51
N THR A 577 17.10 19.32 8.20
CA THR A 577 16.09 19.73 9.19
C THR A 577 15.10 18.63 9.60
N LEU A 578 15.03 17.50 8.87
CA LEU A 578 14.09 16.39 9.16
C LEU A 578 14.21 15.87 10.60
N PHE A 579 15.43 15.81 11.12
CA PHE A 579 15.71 15.20 12.43
C PHE A 579 15.66 16.21 13.59
N ILE A 580 15.58 17.51 13.29
CA ILE A 580 15.61 18.56 14.33
C ILE A 580 14.36 18.45 15.22
N SER A 581 13.18 18.30 14.62
CA SER A 581 11.93 18.20 15.39
C SER A 581 11.94 17.02 16.34
N GLU A 582 12.32 15.85 15.85
CA GLU A 582 12.24 14.62 16.64
C GLU A 582 13.30 14.61 17.73
N THR A 583 14.47 15.21 17.46
CA THR A 583 15.49 15.44 18.49
C THR A 583 14.97 16.37 19.57
N VAL A 584 14.39 17.53 19.21
CA VAL A 584 13.85 18.48 20.19
C VAL A 584 12.72 17.87 21.00
N PHE A 585 11.81 17.13 20.38
CA PHE A 585 10.70 16.48 21.08
C PHE A 585 11.18 15.40 22.05
N LEU A 586 12.17 14.59 21.64
CA LEU A 586 12.81 13.61 22.51
C LEU A 586 13.57 14.28 23.66
N THR A 587 14.27 15.38 23.40
CA THR A 587 14.98 16.15 24.44
C THR A 587 14.01 16.76 25.44
N ILE A 588 12.89 17.36 24.99
CA ILE A 588 11.85 17.90 25.87
C ILE A 588 11.22 16.78 26.70
N ALA A 589 10.91 15.63 26.08
CA ALA A 589 10.38 14.48 26.80
C ALA A 589 11.39 13.94 27.83
N ALA A 590 12.68 13.89 27.50
CA ALA A 590 13.73 13.47 28.42
C ALA A 590 13.91 14.45 29.58
N ILE A 591 13.94 15.76 29.32
CA ILE A 591 14.00 16.80 30.37
C ILE A 591 12.78 16.69 31.29
N TYR A 592 11.58 16.49 30.72
CA TYR A 592 10.36 16.31 31.51
C TYR A 592 10.45 15.09 32.42
N ILE A 593 10.89 13.93 31.92
CA ILE A 593 11.06 12.71 32.72
C ILE A 593 12.12 12.91 33.81
N LEU A 594 13.28 13.48 33.47
CA LEU A 594 14.37 13.72 34.42
C LEU A 594 13.99 14.75 35.49
N GLY A 595 13.10 15.69 35.17
CA GLY A 595 12.55 16.68 36.12
C GLY A 595 11.39 16.17 36.98
N HIS A 596 10.90 14.95 36.76
CA HIS A 596 9.80 14.33 37.51
C HIS A 596 10.18 12.92 37.98
N PRO A 597 11.18 12.78 38.90
CA PRO A 597 11.67 11.49 39.39
C PRO A 597 10.62 10.67 40.16
N GLU A 598 9.51 11.28 40.54
CA GLU A 598 8.36 10.66 41.21
C GLU A 598 7.52 9.74 40.29
N LEU A 599 7.75 9.77 38.97
CA LEU A 599 7.00 8.95 38.01
C LEU A 599 7.60 7.54 37.87
N GLY A 600 6.77 6.51 38.08
CA GLY A 600 7.14 5.13 37.75
C GLY A 600 7.40 4.93 36.25
N TRP A 601 8.25 3.97 35.87
CA TRP A 601 8.68 3.71 34.48
C TRP A 601 7.54 3.60 33.46
N SER A 602 6.41 2.99 33.83
CA SER A 602 5.23 2.86 32.96
C SER A 602 4.56 4.21 32.70
N GLN A 603 4.42 5.04 33.74
CA GLN A 603 3.81 6.36 33.66
C GLN A 603 4.72 7.36 32.94
N ALA A 604 6.03 7.32 33.21
CA ALA A 604 7.03 8.13 32.53
C ALA A 604 7.03 7.84 31.01
N THR A 605 6.98 6.56 30.62
CA THR A 605 6.93 6.15 29.20
C THR A 605 5.62 6.60 28.54
N LEU A 606 4.47 6.47 29.23
CA LEU A 606 3.18 6.94 28.72
C LEU A 606 3.18 8.46 28.51
N ARG A 607 3.65 9.23 29.50
CA ARG A 607 3.73 10.70 29.39
C ARG A 607 4.71 11.17 28.33
N ALA A 608 5.86 10.51 28.20
CA ALA A 608 6.79 10.76 27.11
C ALA A 608 6.14 10.52 25.74
N GLY A 609 5.41 9.42 25.59
CA GLY A 609 4.63 9.12 24.40
C GLY A 609 3.56 10.17 24.09
N LEU A 610 2.86 10.66 25.12
CA LEU A 610 1.86 11.73 24.98
C LEU A 610 2.48 13.06 24.57
N ILE A 611 3.60 13.45 25.18
CA ILE A 611 4.33 14.69 24.85
C ILE A 611 4.79 14.63 23.39
N ILE A 612 5.45 13.55 23.00
CA ILE A 612 5.91 13.35 21.62
C ILE A 612 4.72 13.33 20.67
N GLY A 613 3.63 12.65 21.00
CA GLY A 613 2.40 12.60 20.20
C GLY A 613 1.77 13.98 20.00
N ALA A 614 1.64 14.76 21.08
CA ALA A 614 1.06 16.10 21.06
C ALA A 614 1.89 17.08 20.21
N PHE A 615 3.22 17.10 20.39
CA PHE A 615 4.11 17.90 19.56
C PHE A 615 4.12 17.45 18.09
N ASN A 616 3.89 16.16 17.84
CA ASN A 616 3.78 15.64 16.48
C ASN A 616 2.54 16.14 15.73
N LEU A 617 1.47 16.49 16.44
CA LEU A 617 0.22 17.02 15.89
C LEU A 617 0.27 18.50 15.54
N LEU A 618 1.29 19.24 15.99
CA LEU A 618 1.41 20.66 15.68
C LEU A 618 1.78 20.88 14.20
N PRO A 619 1.12 21.84 13.50
CA PRO A 619 1.40 22.12 12.09
C PRO A 619 2.76 22.78 11.88
N VAL A 620 3.32 23.38 12.93
CA VAL A 620 4.65 24.02 12.95
C VAL A 620 5.50 23.28 13.98
N SER A 621 6.75 23.02 13.64
CA SER A 621 7.70 22.26 14.44
C SER A 621 9.06 22.97 14.48
N PRO A 622 9.96 22.64 15.42
CA PRO A 622 11.29 23.22 15.49
C PRO A 622 12.07 23.13 14.16
N GLY A 623 12.03 21.96 13.50
CA GLY A 623 12.63 21.79 12.18
C GLY A 623 11.96 22.63 11.09
N SER A 624 10.63 22.81 11.13
CA SER A 624 9.94 23.66 10.16
C SER A 624 10.21 25.15 10.36
N LEU A 625 10.43 25.60 11.60
CA LEU A 625 10.89 26.95 11.92
C LEU A 625 12.29 27.21 11.37
N VAL A 626 13.26 26.32 11.67
CA VAL A 626 14.64 26.44 11.17
C VAL A 626 14.66 26.52 9.64
N ARG A 627 13.90 25.65 8.99
CA ARG A 627 13.73 25.65 7.54
C ARG A 627 13.09 26.95 7.04
N GLY A 628 12.03 27.43 7.68
CA GLY A 628 11.35 28.67 7.29
C GLY A 628 12.23 29.90 7.42
N PHE A 629 13.00 30.01 8.50
CA PHE A 629 13.98 31.07 8.68
C PHE A 629 15.13 30.98 7.67
N TYR A 630 15.55 29.78 7.28
CA TYR A 630 16.52 29.61 6.19
C TYR A 630 15.99 30.15 4.86
N VAL A 631 14.73 29.84 4.50
CA VAL A 631 14.11 30.39 3.27
C VAL A 631 13.95 31.90 3.37
N LEU A 632 13.55 32.43 4.53
CA LEU A 632 13.49 33.87 4.77
C LEU A 632 14.87 34.53 4.58
N GLY A 633 15.92 33.91 5.10
CA GLY A 633 17.30 34.35 4.90
C GLY A 633 17.72 34.38 3.43
N LEU A 634 17.30 33.40 2.63
CA LEU A 634 17.50 33.41 1.17
C LEU A 634 16.74 34.56 0.49
N CYS A 635 15.47 34.79 0.86
CA CYS A 635 14.69 35.91 0.34
C CYS A 635 15.39 37.25 0.57
N ILE A 636 15.95 37.45 1.76
CA ILE A 636 16.64 38.68 2.17
C ILE A 636 17.98 38.80 1.43
N LYS A 637 18.81 37.74 1.46
CA LYS A 637 20.13 37.73 0.82
C LYS A 637 20.06 37.97 -0.68
N GLU A 638 19.09 37.37 -1.36
CA GLU A 638 18.94 37.47 -2.81
C GLU A 638 18.10 38.68 -3.26
N LYS A 639 17.53 39.44 -2.31
CA LYS A 639 16.61 40.56 -2.59
C LYS A 639 15.47 40.19 -3.56
N ASN A 640 15.05 38.93 -3.57
CA ASN A 640 14.10 38.39 -4.54
C ASN A 640 12.94 37.65 -3.87
N ILE A 641 11.96 38.41 -3.38
CA ILE A 641 10.77 37.85 -2.71
C ILE A 641 9.80 37.20 -3.72
N LYS A 642 9.85 37.59 -5.00
CA LYS A 642 8.91 37.11 -6.02
C LYS A 642 9.08 35.61 -6.27
N ASP A 643 10.31 35.14 -6.36
CA ASP A 643 10.61 33.74 -6.67
C ASP A 643 10.33 32.81 -5.47
N TYR A 644 10.46 33.31 -4.24
CA TYR A 644 10.20 32.54 -3.01
C TYR A 644 8.79 32.73 -2.44
N ARG A 645 7.92 33.47 -3.11
CA ARG A 645 6.59 33.84 -2.59
C ARG A 645 5.71 32.65 -2.20
N LEU A 646 5.90 31.53 -2.89
CA LEU A 646 5.19 30.27 -2.63
C LEU A 646 5.95 29.38 -1.63
N ALA A 647 7.29 29.33 -1.74
CA ALA A 647 8.15 28.51 -0.90
C ALA A 647 8.20 29.00 0.56
N LEU A 648 8.23 30.32 0.77
CA LEU A 648 8.35 30.94 2.09
C LEU A 648 7.23 30.53 3.06
N PRO A 649 5.94 30.72 2.78
CA PRO A 649 4.87 30.31 3.70
C PRO A 649 4.81 28.78 3.88
N VAL A 650 5.04 28.01 2.82
CA VAL A 650 4.99 26.53 2.85
C VAL A 650 6.12 25.96 3.73
N SER A 651 7.30 26.57 3.72
CA SER A 651 8.47 26.11 4.46
C SER A 651 8.27 26.07 5.99
N PHE A 652 7.37 26.88 6.55
CA PHE A 652 7.05 26.86 7.99
C PHE A 652 6.15 25.69 8.42
N PHE A 653 5.53 24.95 7.49
CA PHE A 653 4.65 23.83 7.82
C PHE A 653 5.41 22.50 7.91
N LYS A 654 5.27 21.78 9.02
CA LYS A 654 5.97 20.51 9.29
C LYS A 654 5.84 19.49 8.16
N ILE A 655 4.60 19.19 7.75
CA ILE A 655 4.29 18.10 6.81
C ILE A 655 4.67 18.46 5.37
N ILE A 656 4.32 19.66 4.92
CA ILE A 656 4.41 20.05 3.51
C ILE A 656 5.63 20.92 3.18
N GLY A 657 6.35 21.42 4.19
CA GLY A 657 7.44 22.37 3.97
C GLY A 657 8.67 21.82 3.28
N TYR A 658 8.84 20.49 3.23
CA TYR A 658 9.89 19.85 2.40
C TYR A 658 9.62 20.01 0.90
N LEU A 659 8.37 20.29 0.53
CA LEU A 659 7.93 20.46 -0.86
C LEU A 659 7.97 21.92 -1.33
N ALA A 660 8.35 22.86 -0.44
CA ALA A 660 8.43 24.28 -0.75
C ALA A 660 9.28 24.58 -2.00
N PHE A 661 10.44 23.94 -2.12
CA PHE A 661 11.36 24.09 -3.25
C PHE A 661 10.95 23.29 -4.49
N PRO A 662 10.51 22.02 -4.40
CA PRO A 662 9.95 21.31 -5.55
C PRO A 662 8.77 22.05 -6.21
N LEU A 663 7.89 22.64 -5.39
CA LEU A 663 6.75 23.43 -5.84
C LEU A 663 7.19 24.73 -6.55
N GLN A 664 8.26 25.36 -6.06
CA GLN A 664 8.91 26.49 -6.74
C GLN A 664 9.49 26.06 -8.10
N MET A 665 9.99 24.81 -8.20
CA MET A 665 10.62 24.31 -9.43
C MET A 665 9.67 23.97 -10.56
N ALA A 666 8.44 23.59 -10.24
CA ALA A 666 7.42 23.27 -11.24
C ALA A 666 7.19 24.39 -12.27
N TYR A 667 7.49 25.65 -11.92
CA TYR A 667 7.32 26.80 -12.82
C TYR A 667 8.51 27.06 -13.76
N ARG A 668 9.71 26.54 -13.46
CA ARG A 668 10.95 26.87 -14.22
C ARG A 668 11.62 25.65 -14.86
N PHE A 669 11.55 24.48 -14.21
CA PHE A 669 11.98 23.18 -14.77
C PHE A 669 10.90 22.13 -14.52
N PRO A 670 9.83 22.10 -15.33
CA PRO A 670 8.70 21.21 -15.10
C PRO A 670 9.09 19.72 -15.18
N GLU A 671 10.06 19.34 -16.01
CA GLU A 671 10.55 17.96 -16.17
C GLU A 671 11.29 17.49 -14.90
N LEU A 672 12.23 18.30 -14.41
CA LEU A 672 12.97 18.01 -13.18
C LEU A 672 12.02 18.00 -11.96
N ALA A 673 11.09 18.94 -11.90
CA ALA A 673 10.09 18.99 -10.83
C ALA A 673 9.19 17.75 -10.83
N ARG A 674 8.73 17.29 -12.00
CA ARG A 674 7.94 16.06 -12.18
C ARG A 674 8.72 14.81 -11.74
N PHE A 675 10.00 14.73 -12.09
CA PHE A 675 10.86 13.64 -11.67
C PHE A 675 11.04 13.61 -10.15
N MET A 676 11.41 14.75 -9.55
CA MET A 676 11.57 14.89 -8.11
C MET A 676 10.26 14.58 -7.37
N ALA A 677 9.15 15.08 -7.88
CA ALA A 677 7.82 14.80 -7.36
C ALA A 677 7.51 13.31 -7.33
N GLY A 678 7.67 12.64 -8.46
CA GLY A 678 7.43 11.19 -8.58
C GLY A 678 8.37 10.38 -7.69
N HIS A 679 9.66 10.72 -7.68
CA HIS A 679 10.67 10.04 -6.86
C HIS A 679 10.34 10.13 -5.36
N TRP A 680 10.02 11.32 -4.85
CA TRP A 680 9.71 11.54 -3.44
C TRP A 680 8.34 11.00 -3.03
N ALA A 681 7.32 11.12 -3.91
CA ALA A 681 6.01 10.51 -3.68
C ALA A 681 6.13 8.99 -3.58
N THR A 682 6.92 8.37 -4.47
CA THR A 682 7.24 6.94 -4.44
C THR A 682 7.91 6.56 -3.11
N GLU A 683 8.96 7.29 -2.70
CA GLU A 683 9.67 6.96 -1.44
C GLU A 683 8.79 7.11 -0.18
N ALA A 684 7.96 8.14 -0.11
CA ALA A 684 7.10 8.39 1.06
C ALA A 684 5.95 7.38 1.17
N VAL A 685 5.37 6.96 0.05
CA VAL A 685 4.20 6.08 0.01
C VAL A 685 4.54 4.62 0.29
N HIS A 686 5.78 4.19 0.03
CA HIS A 686 6.23 2.80 0.26
C HIS A 686 6.29 2.41 1.74
N ILE A 687 6.17 3.37 2.65
CA ILE A 687 6.06 3.15 4.09
C ILE A 687 4.69 2.54 4.44
N VAL A 688 3.65 2.82 3.65
CA VAL A 688 2.28 2.34 3.90
C VAL A 688 2.12 0.91 3.36
N PRO A 689 1.94 -0.11 4.23
CA PRO A 689 1.76 -1.49 3.78
C PRO A 689 0.52 -1.65 2.90
N VAL A 690 0.59 -2.52 1.89
CA VAL A 690 -0.52 -2.94 1.00
C VAL A 690 -0.99 -1.87 0.00
N PHE A 691 -1.02 -0.59 0.37
CA PHE A 691 -1.47 0.51 -0.51
C PHE A 691 -0.32 1.30 -1.13
N GLY A 692 0.90 1.13 -0.62
CA GLY A 692 2.11 1.78 -1.11
C GLY A 692 2.85 1.04 -2.22
N GLU A 693 2.15 0.27 -3.06
CA GLU A 693 2.79 -0.40 -4.19
C GLU A 693 3.11 0.61 -5.32
N ARG A 694 4.21 0.37 -6.04
CA ARG A 694 4.61 1.23 -7.17
C ARG A 694 3.47 1.29 -8.19
N GLY A 695 3.12 2.49 -8.61
CA GLY A 695 2.06 2.76 -9.57
C GLY A 695 0.64 2.61 -9.02
N ALA A 696 0.46 2.37 -7.72
CA ALA A 696 -0.86 2.30 -7.10
C ALA A 696 -1.53 3.69 -7.02
N TRP A 697 -2.83 3.68 -6.74
CA TRP A 697 -3.62 4.91 -6.64
C TRP A 697 -3.09 5.89 -5.58
N LEU A 698 -2.52 5.39 -4.47
CA LEU A 698 -2.01 6.22 -3.39
C LEU A 698 -0.82 7.09 -3.82
N GLU A 699 0.09 6.57 -4.64
CA GLU A 699 1.20 7.36 -5.19
C GLU A 699 0.70 8.51 -6.07
N HIS A 700 -0.29 8.24 -6.93
CA HIS A 700 -0.92 9.27 -7.76
C HIS A 700 -1.72 10.29 -6.95
N ALA A 701 -2.44 9.85 -5.92
CA ALA A 701 -3.17 10.76 -5.04
C ALA A 701 -2.21 11.70 -4.28
N VAL A 702 -1.05 11.18 -3.83
CA VAL A 702 0.01 12.00 -3.22
C VAL A 702 0.59 12.98 -4.23
N PHE A 703 0.92 12.52 -5.44
CA PHE A 703 1.40 13.40 -6.52
C PHE A 703 0.37 14.50 -6.84
N ASP A 704 -0.91 14.14 -7.00
CA ASP A 704 -1.99 15.08 -7.28
C ASP A 704 -2.17 16.10 -6.17
N ALA A 705 -2.15 15.66 -4.90
CA ALA A 705 -2.31 16.53 -3.75
C ALA A 705 -1.18 17.58 -3.63
N PHE A 706 0.03 17.22 -4.03
CA PHE A 706 1.21 18.07 -3.87
C PHE A 706 1.56 18.91 -5.10
N TYR A 707 1.18 18.49 -6.31
CA TYR A 707 1.56 19.16 -7.55
C TYR A 707 0.36 19.67 -8.33
N ASN A 708 -0.52 18.77 -8.76
CA ASN A 708 -1.63 19.12 -9.63
C ASN A 708 -2.68 20.00 -8.91
N TYR A 709 -2.93 19.72 -7.63
CA TYR A 709 -3.91 20.47 -6.83
C TYR A 709 -3.46 21.91 -6.57
N PRO A 710 -2.25 22.20 -6.06
CA PRO A 710 -1.78 23.57 -5.92
C PRO A 710 -1.73 24.35 -7.23
N LEU A 711 -1.32 23.70 -8.33
CA LEU A 711 -1.21 24.34 -9.64
C LEU A 711 -2.59 24.71 -10.21
N SER A 712 -3.54 23.75 -10.18
CA SER A 712 -4.93 23.98 -10.58
C SER A 712 -5.63 25.01 -9.69
N LEU A 713 -5.35 25.00 -8.37
CA LEU A 713 -5.88 25.99 -7.43
C LEU A 713 -5.32 27.39 -7.75
N GLY A 714 -4.03 27.50 -8.09
CA GLY A 714 -3.41 28.76 -8.50
C GLY A 714 -4.08 29.37 -9.74
N ILE A 715 -4.39 28.57 -10.75
CA ILE A 715 -5.13 29.01 -11.94
C ILE A 715 -6.53 29.49 -11.58
N ARG A 716 -7.24 28.73 -10.74
CA ARG A 716 -8.58 29.08 -10.25
C ARG A 716 -8.58 30.41 -9.49
N ILE A 717 -7.60 30.62 -8.62
CA ILE A 717 -7.42 31.87 -7.86
C ILE A 717 -7.16 33.03 -8.82
N ARG A 718 -6.27 32.87 -9.81
CA ARG A 718 -6.00 33.92 -10.82
C ARG A 718 -7.25 34.30 -11.61
N LYS A 719 -8.04 33.31 -12.04
CA LYS A 719 -9.32 33.54 -12.73
C LYS A 719 -10.31 34.31 -11.86
N ARG A 720 -10.38 33.95 -10.58
CA ARG A 720 -11.23 34.65 -9.59
C ARG A 720 -10.75 36.06 -9.30
N ASP A 721 -9.45 36.29 -9.22
CA ASP A 721 -8.85 37.61 -9.09
C ASP A 721 -9.20 38.48 -10.30
N GLY A 722 -9.16 37.93 -11.52
CA GLY A 722 -9.62 38.61 -12.74
C GLY A 722 -11.11 38.99 -12.69
N LEU A 723 -11.99 38.06 -12.32
CA LEU A 723 -13.42 38.33 -12.15
C LEU A 723 -13.70 39.36 -11.04
N ALA A 724 -12.97 39.29 -9.93
CA ALA A 724 -13.08 40.25 -8.84
C ALA A 724 -12.50 41.63 -9.20
N ALA A 725 -11.51 41.69 -10.09
CA ALA A 725 -10.97 42.94 -10.61
C ALA A 725 -11.95 43.65 -11.55
N ALA A 726 -12.77 42.90 -12.27
CA ALA A 726 -13.84 43.44 -13.12
C ALA A 726 -15.04 44.01 -12.33
N GLY A 727 -15.23 43.61 -11.07
CA GLY A 727 -16.32 44.08 -10.21
C GLY A 727 -15.91 45.11 -9.14
N ARG A 728 -16.90 45.76 -8.51
CA ARG A 728 -16.69 46.61 -7.33
C ARG A 728 -16.60 45.76 -6.04
N PRO A 729 -15.69 46.08 -5.10
CA PRO A 729 -15.57 45.37 -3.82
C PRO A 729 -16.81 45.62 -2.94
N ARG A 730 -17.28 44.57 -2.27
CA ARG A 730 -18.47 44.62 -1.40
C ARG A 730 -18.03 44.68 0.06
N TRP A 731 -17.98 45.88 0.62
CA TRP A 731 -17.53 46.10 2.01
C TRP A 731 -18.55 45.60 3.05
N TRP A 732 -19.84 45.58 2.70
CA TRP A 732 -20.92 45.04 3.55
C TRP A 732 -20.82 43.53 3.82
N ALA A 733 -20.01 42.79 3.04
CA ALA A 733 -19.87 41.34 3.19
C ALA A 733 -19.32 40.90 4.55
N ILE A 734 -18.43 41.71 5.15
CA ILE A 734 -17.83 41.42 6.45
C ILE A 734 -18.85 41.62 7.59
N PRO A 735 -19.50 42.79 7.75
CA PRO A 735 -20.47 42.98 8.82
C PRO A 735 -21.66 42.01 8.70
N LEU A 736 -22.12 41.69 7.49
CA LEU A 736 -23.20 40.70 7.33
C LEU A 736 -22.76 39.29 7.76
N ALA A 737 -21.56 38.85 7.39
CA ALA A 737 -21.05 37.55 7.82
C ALA A 737 -20.83 37.48 9.33
N VAL A 738 -20.41 38.58 9.95
CA VAL A 738 -20.28 38.71 11.41
C VAL A 738 -21.65 38.63 12.08
N LEU A 739 -22.65 39.37 11.59
CA LEU A 739 -24.02 39.34 12.14
C LEU A 739 -24.62 37.93 12.09
N LEU A 740 -24.50 37.24 10.95
CA LEU A 740 -24.96 35.86 10.80
C LEU A 740 -24.21 34.90 11.73
N GLY A 741 -22.89 35.05 11.85
CA GLY A 741 -22.07 34.24 12.74
C GLY A 741 -22.44 34.44 14.22
N THR A 742 -22.54 35.68 14.66
CA THR A 742 -22.91 36.01 16.05
C THR A 742 -24.35 35.56 16.36
N GLY A 743 -25.29 35.73 15.43
CA GLY A 743 -26.67 35.24 15.57
C GLY A 743 -26.75 33.72 15.71
N LEU A 744 -25.95 32.98 14.95
CA LEU A 744 -25.89 31.51 15.05
C LEU A 744 -25.30 31.05 16.38
N LEU A 745 -24.27 31.73 16.90
CA LEU A 745 -23.73 31.44 18.24
C LEU A 745 -24.73 31.75 19.35
N ALA A 746 -25.46 32.86 19.25
CA ALA A 746 -26.51 33.20 20.20
C ALA A 746 -27.65 32.17 20.21
N LEU A 747 -28.04 31.65 19.03
CA LEU A 747 -29.01 30.58 18.91
C LEU A 747 -28.49 29.27 19.54
N LEU A 748 -27.24 28.90 19.28
CA LEU A 748 -26.59 27.72 19.86
C LEU A 748 -26.56 27.81 21.40
N ASP A 749 -26.16 28.96 21.94
CA ASP A 749 -26.12 29.18 23.38
C ASP A 749 -27.55 29.16 23.99
N SER A 750 -28.55 29.75 23.33
CA SER A 750 -29.94 29.73 23.78
C SER A 750 -30.55 28.32 23.82
N LEU A 751 -30.30 27.51 22.79
CA LEU A 751 -30.74 26.11 22.75
C LEU A 751 -30.05 25.29 23.83
N PHE A 752 -28.75 25.53 24.07
CA PHE A 752 -28.01 24.87 25.13
C PHE A 752 -28.60 25.23 26.51
N VAL A 753 -28.80 26.52 26.80
CA VAL A 753 -29.41 26.98 28.06
C VAL A 753 -30.80 26.37 28.27
N ARG A 754 -31.65 26.32 27.24
CA ARG A 754 -32.97 25.67 27.31
C ARG A 754 -32.90 24.17 27.65
N SER A 755 -31.86 23.47 27.19
CA SER A 755 -31.69 22.04 27.41
C SER A 755 -30.98 21.67 28.72
N ALA A 756 -29.98 22.46 29.12
CA ALA A 756 -29.04 22.13 30.20
C ALA A 756 -29.19 23.02 31.43
N GLY A 757 -30.03 24.06 31.38
CA GLY A 757 -30.31 24.98 32.49
C GLY A 757 -29.12 25.86 32.91
N ARG A 758 -27.99 25.81 32.19
CA ARG A 758 -26.77 26.58 32.48
C ARG A 758 -26.17 27.24 31.25
N VAL A 759 -25.42 28.33 31.44
CA VAL A 759 -24.69 28.99 30.34
C VAL A 759 -23.54 28.09 29.88
N PRO A 760 -23.39 27.85 28.56
CA PRO A 760 -22.32 27.03 28.03
C PRO A 760 -20.95 27.71 28.21
N ILE A 761 -19.97 26.91 28.63
CA ILE A 761 -18.55 27.28 28.47
C ILE A 761 -18.12 26.80 27.08
N LEU A 762 -17.13 27.45 26.46
CA LEU A 762 -16.65 27.07 25.12
C LEU A 762 -16.34 25.56 24.99
N LYS A 763 -15.89 24.89 26.06
CA LYS A 763 -15.64 23.44 26.09
C LYS A 763 -16.90 22.58 25.95
N ASP A 764 -18.08 23.09 26.30
CA ASP A 764 -19.35 22.37 26.18
C ASP A 764 -19.88 22.41 24.74
N VAL A 765 -19.61 23.50 24.01
CA VAL A 765 -20.16 23.78 22.67
C VAL A 765 -19.12 23.84 21.54
N TRP A 766 -17.85 23.54 21.83
CA TRP A 766 -16.71 23.74 20.90
C TRP A 766 -16.93 23.14 19.51
N TRP A 767 -17.55 21.95 19.43
CA TRP A 767 -17.78 21.23 18.17
C TRP A 767 -18.70 21.99 17.21
N ALA A 768 -19.68 22.74 17.73
CA ALA A 768 -20.58 23.59 16.94
C ALA A 768 -20.03 25.02 16.82
N ALA A 769 -19.55 25.58 17.94
CA ALA A 769 -19.05 26.95 18.02
C ALA A 769 -17.84 27.19 17.11
N PHE A 770 -17.00 26.18 16.86
CA PHE A 770 -15.85 26.30 15.95
C PHE A 770 -16.24 26.28 14.46
N LEU A 771 -17.40 25.71 14.09
CA LEU A 771 -17.88 25.73 12.72
C LEU A 771 -18.40 27.12 12.31
N VAL A 772 -18.82 27.93 13.28
CA VAL A 772 -19.36 29.27 13.03
C VAL A 772 -18.32 30.26 12.48
N PRO A 773 -17.13 30.45 13.08
CA PRO A 773 -16.08 31.30 12.50
C PRO A 773 -15.55 30.76 11.16
N VAL A 774 -15.58 29.44 10.94
CA VAL A 774 -15.28 28.84 9.62
C VAL A 774 -16.33 29.28 8.59
N GLY A 775 -17.61 29.20 8.92
CA GLY A 775 -18.71 29.65 8.05
C GLY A 775 -18.67 31.16 7.78
N ALA A 776 -18.47 31.98 8.82
CA ALA A 776 -18.35 33.43 8.69
C ALA A 776 -17.13 33.83 7.83
N GLY A 777 -15.98 33.18 8.05
CA GLY A 777 -14.79 33.36 7.22
C GLY A 777 -15.01 32.98 5.76
N PHE A 778 -15.75 31.89 5.51
CA PHE A 778 -16.14 31.46 4.16
C PHE A 778 -17.02 32.51 3.46
N LEU A 779 -18.08 32.97 4.11
CA LEU A 779 -19.02 33.94 3.55
C LEU A 779 -18.35 35.30 3.29
N ALA A 780 -17.57 35.80 4.25
CA ALA A 780 -16.85 37.07 4.10
C ALA A 780 -15.83 37.02 2.94
N SER A 781 -15.11 35.91 2.79
CA SER A 781 -14.17 35.70 1.68
C SER A 781 -14.90 35.61 0.33
N LEU A 782 -16.03 34.89 0.28
CA LEU A 782 -16.83 34.70 -0.92
C LEU A 782 -17.51 35.99 -1.40
N TRP A 783 -18.17 36.71 -0.50
CA TRP A 783 -19.01 37.86 -0.85
C TRP A 783 -18.24 39.18 -1.00
N SER A 784 -17.06 39.32 -0.38
CA SER A 784 -16.33 40.61 -0.39
C SER A 784 -15.84 41.05 -1.77
N ARG A 785 -15.76 40.14 -2.76
CA ARG A 785 -15.29 40.41 -4.14
C ARG A 785 -14.00 41.25 -4.22
N ARG A 786 -13.09 41.11 -3.24
CA ARG A 786 -11.83 41.89 -3.23
C ARG A 786 -10.88 41.37 -4.31
N ARG A 787 -10.14 42.30 -4.95
CA ARG A 787 -9.30 42.05 -6.16
C ARG A 787 -8.21 40.97 -6.04
N ARG A 788 -7.69 40.69 -4.84
CA ARG A 788 -6.61 39.73 -4.62
C ARG A 788 -7.00 38.74 -3.53
N MET A 789 -6.61 37.47 -3.67
CA MET A 789 -6.80 36.41 -2.65
C MET A 789 -6.40 36.87 -1.25
N GLY A 790 -5.22 37.49 -1.10
CA GLY A 790 -4.74 37.95 0.22
C GLY A 790 -5.71 38.92 0.91
N LYS A 791 -6.41 39.77 0.15
CA LYS A 791 -7.40 40.68 0.73
C LYS A 791 -8.71 39.97 1.12
N ARG A 792 -9.09 38.89 0.42
CA ARG A 792 -10.25 38.05 0.77
C ARG A 792 -9.97 37.14 1.97
N MET A 793 -8.74 36.61 2.06
CA MET A 793 -8.21 35.94 3.24
C MET A 793 -8.30 36.84 4.49
N VAL A 794 -7.79 38.07 4.39
CA VAL A 794 -7.89 39.05 5.47
C VAL A 794 -9.35 39.30 5.84
N ALA A 795 -10.26 39.44 4.87
CA ALA A 795 -11.69 39.61 5.15
C ALA A 795 -12.29 38.45 5.95
N GLY A 796 -11.91 37.21 5.63
CA GLY A 796 -12.34 36.03 6.37
C GLY A 796 -11.76 35.94 7.78
N VAL A 797 -10.47 36.24 7.94
CA VAL A 797 -9.81 36.32 9.26
C VAL A 797 -10.44 37.41 10.12
N THR A 798 -10.72 38.59 9.54
CA THR A 798 -11.39 39.68 10.26
C THR A 798 -12.81 39.31 10.67
N ALA A 799 -13.55 38.59 9.83
CA ALA A 799 -14.88 38.13 10.19
C ALA A 799 -14.84 37.13 11.35
N GLY A 800 -13.92 36.16 11.31
CA GLY A 800 -13.70 35.23 12.42
C GLY A 800 -13.31 35.95 13.72
N ALA A 801 -12.36 36.90 13.65
CA ALA A 801 -11.92 37.69 14.80
C ALA A 801 -13.08 38.50 15.42
N LEU A 802 -13.90 39.16 14.59
CA LEU A 802 -15.04 39.96 15.05
C LEU A 802 -16.16 39.11 15.65
N VAL A 803 -16.42 37.91 15.10
CA VAL A 803 -17.34 36.93 15.71
C VAL A 803 -16.79 36.46 17.06
N GLY A 804 -15.49 36.19 17.16
CA GLY A 804 -14.83 35.84 18.43
C GLY A 804 -14.87 36.96 19.46
N LEU A 805 -14.74 38.21 19.02
CA LEU A 805 -14.88 39.40 19.87
C LEU A 805 -16.31 39.51 20.41
N ALA A 806 -17.31 39.43 19.54
CA ALA A 806 -18.71 39.50 19.92
C ALA A 806 -19.10 38.36 20.87
N TYR A 807 -18.68 37.13 20.56
CA TYR A 807 -18.91 35.97 21.42
C TYR A 807 -18.19 36.07 22.76
N GLY A 808 -16.92 36.52 22.76
CA GLY A 808 -16.16 36.74 23.97
C GLY A 808 -16.76 37.82 24.87
N ALA A 809 -17.17 38.95 24.29
CA ALA A 809 -17.81 40.04 25.02
C ALA A 809 -19.15 39.60 25.64
N VAL A 810 -19.99 38.89 24.87
CA VAL A 810 -21.28 38.40 25.37
C VAL A 810 -21.08 37.37 26.48
N ASN A 811 -20.29 36.32 26.23
CA ASN A 811 -20.12 35.17 27.12
C ASN A 811 -19.28 35.46 28.38
N THR A 812 -18.38 36.45 28.35
CA THR A 812 -17.43 36.72 29.44
C THR A 812 -17.67 38.05 30.15
N VAL A 813 -18.21 39.07 29.49
CA VAL A 813 -18.41 40.41 30.09
C VAL A 813 -19.89 40.67 30.37
N LEU A 814 -20.79 40.35 29.44
CA LEU A 814 -22.21 40.69 29.56
C LEU A 814 -23.02 39.66 30.37
N THR A 815 -22.78 38.36 30.21
CA THR A 815 -23.50 37.32 30.95
C THR A 815 -23.49 37.51 32.49
N PRO A 816 -22.37 37.88 33.13
CA PRO A 816 -22.34 38.13 34.58
C PRO A 816 -23.11 39.39 35.03
N LEU A 817 -23.40 40.32 34.12
CA LEU A 817 -24.07 41.60 34.41
C LEU A 817 -25.61 41.50 34.38
N PHE A 818 -26.17 40.38 33.93
CA PHE A 818 -27.62 40.16 33.87
C PHE A 818 -28.09 39.18 34.97
N PRO A 819 -28.92 39.60 35.94
CA PRO A 819 -29.27 38.80 37.13
C PRO A 819 -29.86 37.41 36.84
N GLY A 820 -30.69 37.28 35.79
CA GLY A 820 -31.29 36.01 35.39
C GLY A 820 -30.35 35.02 34.68
N LEU A 821 -29.22 35.50 34.15
CA LEU A 821 -28.18 34.71 33.46
C LEU A 821 -26.95 34.47 34.35
N ALA A 822 -26.76 35.27 35.39
CA ALA A 822 -25.69 35.10 36.38
C ALA A 822 -25.89 33.85 37.25
N ALA A 823 -27.14 33.52 37.62
CA ALA A 823 -27.48 32.32 38.41
C ALA A 823 -27.15 30.99 37.72
N THR A 824 -26.91 31.03 36.40
CA THR A 824 -26.69 29.87 35.54
C THR A 824 -25.27 29.79 34.99
N ALA A 825 -24.38 30.72 35.39
CA ALA A 825 -22.98 30.76 34.97
C ALA A 825 -22.08 29.95 35.92
N GLY A 826 -21.21 29.09 35.38
CA GLY A 826 -20.30 28.27 36.18
C GLY A 826 -19.13 29.07 36.82
N PRO A 827 -18.50 28.53 37.88
CA PRO A 827 -17.52 29.24 38.73
C PRO A 827 -16.22 29.69 38.03
N VAL A 828 -15.99 29.27 36.78
CA VAL A 828 -14.78 29.60 35.99
C VAL A 828 -14.83 31.01 35.40
N VAL A 829 -16.02 31.63 35.27
CA VAL A 829 -16.16 32.96 34.67
C VAL A 829 -15.66 34.08 35.58
N LEU A 830 -15.62 33.88 36.91
CA LEU A 830 -15.28 34.92 37.89
C LEU A 830 -13.78 35.10 38.19
N ASN A 831 -12.90 34.14 37.83
CA ASN A 831 -11.51 34.10 38.32
C ASN A 831 -10.42 34.26 37.24
N SER A 832 -10.75 34.76 36.04
CA SER A 832 -9.75 34.99 34.98
C SER A 832 -9.77 36.44 34.51
N ALA A 833 -8.60 37.01 34.19
CA ALA A 833 -8.50 38.33 33.59
C ALA A 833 -9.40 38.39 32.33
N PRO A 834 -10.54 39.11 32.37
CA PRO A 834 -11.59 38.96 31.36
C PRO A 834 -11.10 39.37 29.97
N ALA A 835 -10.19 40.36 29.92
CA ALA A 835 -9.52 40.80 28.70
C ALA A 835 -8.69 39.68 28.04
N LEU A 836 -7.98 38.86 28.83
CA LEU A 836 -7.15 37.78 28.30
C LEU A 836 -8.01 36.66 27.71
N THR A 837 -9.14 36.35 28.36
CA THR A 837 -10.10 35.33 27.90
C THR A 837 -10.81 35.74 26.61
N VAL A 838 -11.18 37.02 26.48
CA VAL A 838 -11.71 37.59 25.23
C VAL A 838 -10.67 37.56 24.12
N LEU A 839 -9.43 37.96 24.42
CA LEU A 839 -8.33 38.00 23.45
C LEU A 839 -7.97 36.59 22.94
N TRP A 840 -8.00 35.57 23.79
CA TRP A 840 -7.85 34.17 23.39
C TRP A 840 -8.95 33.70 22.45
N LYS A 841 -10.22 34.03 22.73
CA LYS A 841 -11.36 33.68 21.86
C LYS A 841 -11.26 34.37 20.50
N VAL A 842 -10.88 35.66 20.47
CA VAL A 842 -10.60 36.40 19.24
C VAL A 842 -9.50 35.72 18.43
N PHE A 843 -8.39 35.35 19.07
CA PHE A 843 -7.28 34.68 18.41
C PHE A 843 -7.67 33.32 17.81
N ILE A 844 -8.33 32.45 18.59
CA ILE A 844 -8.79 31.14 18.13
C ILE A 844 -9.77 31.28 16.96
N PHE A 845 -10.75 32.20 17.07
CA PHE A 845 -11.76 32.37 16.03
C PHE A 845 -11.18 33.03 14.77
N ALA A 846 -10.17 33.89 14.90
CA ALA A 846 -9.41 34.42 13.78
C ALA A 846 -8.66 33.29 13.03
N LEU A 847 -8.05 32.36 13.76
CA LEU A 847 -7.42 31.17 13.18
C LEU A 847 -8.43 30.26 12.48
N LEU A 848 -9.62 30.07 13.07
CA LEU A 848 -10.71 29.29 12.47
C LEU A 848 -11.34 29.98 11.26
N GLY A 849 -11.22 31.30 11.13
CA GLY A 849 -11.61 32.04 9.92
C GLY A 849 -10.75 31.70 8.69
N ILE A 850 -9.48 31.30 8.90
CA ILE A 850 -8.54 30.92 7.83
C ILE A 850 -9.05 29.73 6.99
N PRO A 851 -9.36 28.55 7.57
CA PRO A 851 -9.84 27.40 6.78
C PRO A 851 -11.15 27.71 6.05
N GLY A 852 -12.05 28.48 6.67
CA GLY A 852 -13.29 28.95 6.04
C GLY A 852 -13.03 29.79 4.80
N ALA A 853 -12.15 30.78 4.93
CA ALA A 853 -11.76 31.63 3.82
C ALA A 853 -11.00 30.85 2.73
N LEU A 854 -10.23 29.82 3.09
CA LEU A 854 -9.52 28.95 2.13
C LEU A 854 -10.50 28.08 1.35
N LEU A 855 -11.50 27.51 2.02
CA LEU A 855 -12.60 26.76 1.39
C LEU A 855 -13.38 27.62 0.38
N ALA A 856 -13.49 28.93 0.61
CA ALA A 856 -14.11 29.83 -0.35
C ALA A 856 -13.29 29.96 -1.63
N GLU A 857 -11.95 29.96 -1.54
CA GLU A 857 -11.03 30.05 -2.69
C GLU A 857 -10.96 28.74 -3.49
N THR A 858 -11.17 27.59 -2.85
CA THR A 858 -11.15 26.29 -3.54
C THR A 858 -12.41 26.04 -4.37
N ARG A 859 -13.50 26.79 -4.18
CA ARG A 859 -14.72 26.65 -5.01
C ARG A 859 -14.56 27.20 -6.42
N PRO A 860 -15.19 26.56 -7.43
CA PRO A 860 -15.17 27.08 -8.79
C PRO A 860 -15.78 28.50 -8.82
N PRO A 861 -15.17 29.44 -9.57
CA PRO A 861 -15.77 30.75 -9.78
C PRO A 861 -17.12 30.55 -10.48
N SER A 862 -18.22 30.93 -9.81
CA SER A 862 -19.57 30.81 -10.38
C SER A 862 -19.69 31.68 -11.63
N ARG A 863 -20.25 31.11 -12.70
CA ARG A 863 -20.58 31.87 -13.93
C ARG A 863 -21.78 32.82 -13.78
N GLY A 864 -22.48 32.80 -12.65
CA GLY A 864 -23.52 33.76 -12.31
C GLY A 864 -22.99 34.81 -11.35
N ALA A 865 -22.73 36.01 -11.86
CA ALA A 865 -22.75 37.24 -11.10
C ALA A 865 -24.02 37.99 -11.44
#